data_AF-A0AAD9AMF3-F1
#
_entry.id   AF-A0AAD9AMF3-F1
#
_cell.length_a   1.000
_cell.length_b   1.000
_cell.length_c   1.000
_cell.angle_alpha   90.00
_cell.angle_beta   90.00
_cell.angle_gamma   90.00
#
_symmetry.space_group_name_H-M   'P 1'
#
loop_
_entity.id
_entity.type
_entity.pdbx_description
1 polymer ?
#
loop_
_entity_poly.entity_id
_entity_poly.type
_entity_poly.pdbx_seq_one_letter_code
_entity_poly.pdbx_strand_id
1 'polypeptide(L)'
;MATQIIQSLITTIKVAQLDHSKQKDALLILASRQFASWLQDENFMGSLIEPFSASNQDTSGFHTLAAAVDGLQPLQPLGEIPHGFSFYRGNLNSLFPNLWKDSQSKPSSNPKLQASLNFQLSPLNRFSSSTTCTMPLANTIFQNGRQSTLLATRWSRSGNTMVQAEVAEKQTQDVCFHHDLASAETAIEAPLVPITAPRKILSGLGNIIRQIEVNDQPTPASKELETAVQTLFDRRLNEGHEFPPGPVGVWAVVVPPSAKQSEDVKLLREWANRLNENSTAEDEWKHALDTKGFMRGLLSHGTRVYRILSGGGGWGKKQGLLSLDPETKYSPSSEEEDLDSFIRSFSSQHDGKAQEGVVAPGSYVQYFVSPPATAKPALSPTQCSFASVAFGASESALAEDTASTEGPSGWEIVPGHFGAVSSHGLFIASQGNKLAHTTETKLDVPDTWLKWLRAAIFNLHNTNSSRIAKLLIAKGFEVATNVKGRSEDTVQRARDAGVELIDSDFDLASQCAAVLSVVPPRDAEATADRIIDALQGTTRPVPLYFIDMNAVAPSTCKSMAAAFTRSRVPAVFIDACIIGAPPRLRSVPNAGTNVSSSSAPPTEDGDDWIVPGMPMSGPDTLVDFPGGAEGLGARLSAVLGGKHISPEIGAASGLKMCFASMSKGFTAIATQSFTTASRLGVLDNLREELSARLPTHLQFAEKGVTTMPPKAYRWVREMEEISKTHSEEGGFGPEMFLGAAGVYKAVEDSPLGAEKIGKRKRGTTLEDVAAAVTEGFETKKKKTD
;
A
#
# COMPACT_ATOMS: atom_id res chain seq x y z
N MET A 1 21.80 -18.42 -32.12
CA MET A 1 20.82 -17.34 -31.84
C MET A 1 20.40 -17.34 -30.38
N ALA A 2 19.91 -18.46 -29.81
CA ALA A 2 19.59 -18.60 -28.38
C ALA A 2 20.71 -18.12 -27.42
N THR A 3 21.98 -18.46 -27.68
CA THR A 3 23.12 -18.04 -26.84
C THR A 3 23.30 -16.52 -26.74
N GLN A 4 23.04 -15.76 -27.82
CA GLN A 4 23.15 -14.29 -27.80
C GLN A 4 22.01 -13.64 -27.01
N ILE A 5 20.80 -14.19 -27.12
CA ILE A 5 19.62 -13.73 -26.37
C ILE A 5 19.82 -13.96 -24.86
N ILE A 6 20.32 -15.14 -24.49
CA ILE A 6 20.66 -15.51 -23.12
C ILE A 6 21.72 -14.56 -22.56
N GLN A 7 22.78 -14.32 -23.32
CA GLN A 7 23.87 -13.45 -22.90
C GLN A 7 23.42 -11.99 -22.78
N SER A 8 22.51 -11.53 -23.64
CA SER A 8 21.85 -10.23 -23.53
C SER A 8 21.05 -10.12 -22.23
N LEU A 9 20.16 -11.08 -21.94
CA LEU A 9 19.36 -11.10 -20.70
C LEU A 9 20.25 -11.07 -19.44
N ILE A 10 21.28 -11.92 -19.39
CA ILE A 10 22.21 -11.99 -18.26
C ILE A 10 22.96 -10.66 -18.09
N THR A 11 23.40 -10.06 -19.20
CA THR A 11 24.08 -8.77 -19.17
C THR A 11 23.17 -7.69 -18.62
N THR A 12 21.90 -7.64 -19.06
CA THR A 12 20.92 -6.69 -18.55
C THR A 12 20.70 -6.87 -17.05
N ILE A 13 20.56 -8.11 -16.55
CA ILE A 13 20.39 -8.40 -15.11
C ILE A 13 21.61 -7.94 -14.30
N LYS A 14 22.83 -8.16 -14.81
CA LYS A 14 24.07 -7.74 -14.12
C LYS A 14 24.19 -6.21 -13.98
N VAL A 15 23.55 -5.44 -14.85
CA VAL A 15 23.53 -3.97 -14.79
C VAL A 15 22.58 -3.45 -13.70
N ALA A 16 21.61 -4.25 -13.24
CA ALA A 16 20.52 -3.81 -12.35
C ALA A 16 20.92 -3.47 -10.89
N GLN A 17 22.22 -3.40 -10.54
CA GLN A 17 22.74 -3.03 -9.21
C GLN A 17 21.97 -3.67 -8.03
N LEU A 18 21.88 -4.99 -8.02
CA LEU A 18 21.13 -5.74 -6.99
C LEU A 18 21.68 -5.45 -5.58
N ASP A 19 20.79 -5.13 -4.64
CA ASP A 19 21.18 -4.95 -3.24
C ASP A 19 21.55 -6.31 -2.60
N HIS A 20 22.81 -6.45 -2.21
CA HIS A 20 23.35 -7.62 -1.52
C HIS A 20 23.51 -7.43 0.00
N SER A 21 23.07 -6.29 0.55
CA SER A 21 23.23 -5.95 1.97
C SER A 21 22.41 -6.83 2.92
N LYS A 22 21.34 -7.48 2.41
CA LYS A 22 20.50 -8.43 3.15
C LYS A 22 20.77 -9.87 2.67
N GLN A 23 20.96 -10.80 3.60
CA GLN A 23 21.20 -12.22 3.32
C GLN A 23 19.92 -12.88 2.77
N LYS A 24 19.69 -12.72 1.46
CA LYS A 24 18.59 -13.35 0.69
C LYS A 24 19.14 -14.53 -0.11
N ASP A 25 18.65 -15.72 0.21
CA ASP A 25 19.08 -17.04 -0.27
C ASP A 25 18.04 -17.75 -1.16
N ALA A 26 16.94 -17.09 -1.50
CA ALA A 26 15.87 -17.65 -2.31
C ALA A 26 15.37 -16.71 -3.44
N LEU A 27 14.93 -17.30 -4.56
CA LEU A 27 14.42 -16.60 -5.74
C LEU A 27 13.19 -17.30 -6.34
N LEU A 28 12.10 -16.56 -6.50
CA LEU A 28 10.93 -16.99 -7.27
C LEU A 28 11.07 -16.46 -8.70
N ILE A 29 10.93 -17.36 -9.67
CA ILE A 29 11.05 -17.07 -11.10
C ILE A 29 9.73 -17.46 -11.76
N LEU A 30 9.02 -16.48 -12.31
CA LEU A 30 7.85 -16.71 -13.16
C LEU A 30 8.28 -16.46 -14.61
N ALA A 31 8.10 -17.44 -15.48
CA ALA A 31 8.42 -17.32 -16.89
C ALA A 31 7.15 -17.54 -17.73
N SER A 32 6.93 -16.70 -18.73
CA SER A 32 5.82 -16.91 -19.66
C SER A 32 5.94 -18.27 -20.36
N ARG A 33 4.79 -18.88 -20.67
CA ARG A 33 4.67 -20.25 -21.19
C ARG A 33 5.67 -20.60 -22.29
N GLN A 34 5.94 -19.69 -23.23
CA GLN A 34 6.91 -19.89 -24.32
C GLN A 34 8.37 -20.14 -23.87
N PHE A 35 8.74 -19.72 -22.65
CA PHE A 35 10.06 -19.93 -22.05
C PHE A 35 10.11 -21.14 -21.10
N ALA A 36 9.05 -21.95 -21.03
CA ALA A 36 8.95 -23.08 -20.09
C ALA A 36 10.04 -24.15 -20.29
N SER A 37 10.56 -24.32 -21.51
CA SER A 37 11.68 -25.23 -21.77
C SER A 37 13.00 -24.71 -21.18
N TRP A 38 13.18 -23.39 -21.08
CA TRP A 38 14.41 -22.77 -20.56
C TRP A 38 14.54 -22.98 -19.05
N LEU A 39 13.43 -23.09 -18.33
CA LEU A 39 13.42 -23.39 -16.89
C LEU A 39 14.02 -24.76 -16.55
N GLN A 40 14.16 -25.66 -17.54
CA GLN A 40 14.78 -26.98 -17.39
C GLN A 40 16.24 -27.03 -17.87
N ASP A 41 16.73 -25.99 -18.54
CA ASP A 41 18.11 -25.92 -18.98
C ASP A 41 18.99 -25.47 -17.81
N GLU A 42 19.75 -26.42 -17.26
CA GLU A 42 20.66 -26.20 -16.13
C GLU A 42 21.69 -25.09 -16.40
N ASN A 43 22.24 -25.04 -17.62
CA ASN A 43 23.28 -24.06 -17.95
C ASN A 43 22.70 -22.65 -18.04
N PHE A 44 21.51 -22.54 -18.65
CA PHE A 44 20.78 -21.27 -18.70
C PHE A 44 20.42 -20.80 -17.30
N MET A 45 19.76 -21.65 -16.51
CA MET A 45 19.29 -21.30 -15.18
C MET A 45 20.45 -20.97 -14.24
N GLY A 46 21.54 -21.75 -14.27
CA GLY A 46 22.75 -21.46 -13.50
C GLY A 46 23.35 -20.08 -13.85
N SER A 47 23.33 -19.70 -15.12
CA SER A 47 23.79 -18.38 -15.56
C SER A 47 22.81 -17.25 -15.21
N LEU A 48 21.50 -17.52 -15.24
CA LEU A 48 20.44 -16.57 -14.93
C LEU A 48 20.44 -16.17 -13.46
N ILE A 49 20.69 -17.11 -12.57
CA ILE A 49 20.60 -16.90 -11.11
C ILE A 49 21.90 -16.38 -10.50
N GLU A 50 23.02 -16.54 -11.21
CA GLU A 50 24.36 -16.15 -10.73
C GLU A 50 24.39 -14.71 -10.19
N PRO A 51 23.81 -13.70 -10.87
CA PRO A 51 23.75 -12.32 -10.37
C PRO A 51 22.97 -12.17 -9.06
N PHE A 52 21.99 -13.03 -8.78
CA PHE A 52 21.15 -12.94 -7.58
C PHE A 52 21.81 -13.59 -6.36
N SER A 53 22.78 -14.47 -6.55
CA SER A 53 23.45 -15.20 -5.49
C SER A 53 24.69 -14.44 -4.99
N ALA A 54 24.65 -13.90 -3.76
CA ALA A 54 25.78 -13.17 -3.18
C ALA A 54 27.05 -14.03 -3.09
N SER A 55 28.24 -13.42 -3.24
CA SER A 55 29.51 -14.13 -3.09
C SER A 55 29.82 -14.34 -1.60
N ASN A 56 29.43 -15.47 -1.00
CA ASN A 56 30.15 -16.03 0.14
C ASN A 56 29.76 -17.49 0.45
N GLN A 57 30.67 -18.13 1.17
CA GLN A 57 30.84 -19.56 1.49
C GLN A 57 29.70 -20.17 2.35
N ASP A 58 28.43 -19.95 2.01
CA ASP A 58 27.32 -20.53 2.76
C ASP A 58 27.03 -21.96 2.31
N THR A 59 27.06 -22.91 3.24
CA THR A 59 26.93 -24.36 2.97
C THR A 59 25.49 -24.80 2.64
N SER A 60 24.50 -23.92 2.79
CA SER A 60 23.07 -24.21 2.56
C SER A 60 22.65 -24.15 1.08
N GLY A 61 23.39 -23.45 0.22
CA GLY A 61 23.06 -23.26 -1.20
C GLY A 61 22.06 -22.13 -1.45
N PHE A 62 21.86 -21.80 -2.74
CA PHE A 62 20.87 -20.81 -3.19
C PHE A 62 19.65 -21.53 -3.75
N HIS A 63 18.44 -21.09 -3.39
CA HIS A 63 17.22 -21.82 -3.71
C HIS A 63 16.36 -21.08 -4.73
N THR A 64 15.82 -21.80 -5.70
CA THR A 64 14.89 -21.23 -6.69
C THR A 64 13.60 -22.01 -6.72
N LEU A 65 12.48 -21.30 -6.86
CA LEU A 65 11.22 -21.86 -7.31
C LEU A 65 10.91 -21.26 -8.68
N ALA A 66 10.93 -22.08 -9.72
CA ALA A 66 10.70 -21.66 -11.10
C ALA A 66 9.36 -22.19 -11.62
N ALA A 67 8.51 -21.31 -12.14
CA ALA A 67 7.16 -21.64 -12.59
C ALA A 67 6.89 -21.08 -13.98
N ALA A 68 6.23 -21.87 -14.83
CA ALA A 68 5.69 -21.38 -16.10
C ALA A 68 4.28 -20.83 -15.91
N VAL A 69 4.03 -19.61 -16.38
CA VAL A 69 2.76 -18.87 -16.24
C VAL A 69 2.21 -18.46 -17.60
N ASP A 70 0.91 -18.17 -17.68
CA ASP A 70 0.25 -17.87 -18.97
C ASP A 70 0.72 -16.54 -19.55
N GLY A 71 1.13 -15.62 -18.68
CA GLY A 71 1.79 -14.37 -19.02
C GLY A 71 2.21 -13.62 -17.77
N LEU A 72 2.86 -12.48 -17.93
CA LEU A 72 3.30 -11.66 -16.80
C LEU A 72 2.29 -10.56 -16.48
N GLN A 73 2.44 -9.94 -15.30
CA GLN A 73 1.67 -8.74 -14.97
C GLN A 73 1.90 -7.65 -16.05
N PRO A 74 0.86 -6.98 -16.57
CA PRO A 74 0.99 -5.83 -17.46
C PRO A 74 1.85 -4.72 -16.87
N LEU A 75 2.64 -4.07 -17.74
CA LEU A 75 3.44 -2.89 -17.38
C LEU A 75 2.57 -1.65 -17.20
N GLN A 76 1.42 -1.64 -17.87
CA GLN A 76 0.41 -0.61 -17.73
C GLN A 76 -0.90 -1.25 -17.28
N PRO A 77 -1.71 -0.55 -16.49
CA PRO A 77 -2.98 -1.08 -16.05
C PRO A 77 -3.89 -1.29 -17.25
N LEU A 78 -4.63 -2.40 -17.27
CA LEU A 78 -5.45 -2.80 -18.41
C LEU A 78 -4.66 -2.95 -19.74
N GLY A 79 -3.33 -2.88 -19.71
CA GLY A 79 -2.47 -3.07 -20.87
C GLY A 79 -2.36 -4.53 -21.30
N GLU A 80 -1.62 -4.75 -22.39
CA GLU A 80 -1.33 -6.09 -22.87
C GLU A 80 -0.50 -6.87 -21.84
N ILE A 81 -0.69 -8.19 -21.85
CA ILE A 81 0.04 -9.13 -21.00
C ILE A 81 1.41 -9.37 -21.63
N PRO A 82 2.53 -8.91 -21.01
CA PRO A 82 3.84 -9.09 -21.59
C PRO A 82 4.34 -10.53 -21.41
N HIS A 83 5.25 -10.92 -22.30
CA HIS A 83 5.95 -12.19 -22.23
C HIS A 83 7.39 -11.98 -21.77
N GLY A 84 7.88 -12.76 -20.79
CA GLY A 84 9.23 -12.63 -20.28
C GLY A 84 9.46 -13.41 -19.00
N PHE A 85 10.29 -12.84 -18.12
CA PHE A 85 10.58 -13.35 -16.78
C PHE A 85 10.24 -12.32 -15.70
N SER A 86 9.73 -12.79 -14.56
CA SER A 86 9.49 -11.99 -13.37
C SER A 86 10.22 -12.62 -12.18
N PHE A 87 10.93 -11.79 -11.41
CA PHE A 87 11.85 -12.25 -10.36
C PHE A 87 11.49 -11.65 -9.00
N TYR A 88 11.33 -12.51 -7.98
CA TYR A 88 11.15 -12.06 -6.61
C TYR A 88 12.17 -12.73 -5.68
N ARG A 89 13.06 -11.93 -5.10
CA ARG A 89 14.16 -12.41 -4.24
C ARG A 89 13.78 -12.26 -2.76
N GLY A 90 13.96 -13.30 -1.95
CA GLY A 90 13.64 -13.31 -0.51
C GLY A 90 14.51 -14.27 0.30
N ASN A 91 14.08 -14.58 1.53
CA ASN A 91 14.68 -15.65 2.34
C ASN A 91 13.90 -16.96 2.17
N LEU A 92 14.59 -18.10 2.12
CA LEU A 92 14.01 -19.42 1.88
C LEU A 92 12.82 -19.73 2.80
N ASN A 93 13.03 -19.64 4.11
CA ASN A 93 12.03 -20.10 5.07
C ASN A 93 10.83 -19.15 5.15
N SER A 94 11.03 -17.86 4.86
CA SER A 94 9.95 -16.88 4.84
C SER A 94 9.19 -16.88 3.51
N LEU A 95 9.89 -17.03 2.39
CA LEU A 95 9.32 -16.92 1.05
C LEU A 95 8.70 -18.26 0.59
N PHE A 96 9.36 -19.38 0.87
CA PHE A 96 8.96 -20.72 0.45
C PHE A 96 8.83 -21.66 1.66
N PRO A 97 7.81 -21.47 2.51
CA PRO A 97 7.60 -22.38 3.63
C PRO A 97 7.48 -23.82 3.13
N ASN A 98 8.26 -24.73 3.75
CA ASN A 98 8.26 -26.16 3.46
C ASN A 98 8.67 -26.57 2.03
N LEU A 99 9.46 -25.75 1.31
CA LEU A 99 9.87 -26.00 -0.08
C LEU A 99 10.29 -27.47 -0.35
N TRP A 100 11.17 -28.01 0.52
CA TRP A 100 11.77 -29.35 0.40
C TRP A 100 11.09 -30.45 1.22
N LYS A 101 9.85 -30.26 1.70
CA LYS A 101 9.11 -31.33 2.41
C LYS A 101 8.26 -32.15 1.44
N ASP A 102 8.38 -33.48 1.51
CA ASP A 102 7.77 -34.47 0.59
C ASP A 102 6.22 -34.51 0.56
N SER A 103 5.53 -33.88 1.51
CA SER A 103 4.07 -33.93 1.57
C SER A 103 3.37 -33.15 0.44
N GLN A 104 4.11 -32.39 -0.37
CA GLN A 104 3.59 -31.55 -1.47
C GLN A 104 4.01 -32.03 -2.88
N SER A 105 4.69 -33.17 -2.98
CA SER A 105 5.26 -33.70 -4.23
C SER A 105 4.50 -34.89 -4.83
N LYS A 106 3.40 -35.34 -4.20
CA LYS A 106 2.60 -36.44 -4.78
C LYS A 106 1.84 -35.95 -6.01
N PRO A 107 2.02 -36.57 -7.19
CA PRO A 107 1.22 -36.26 -8.36
C PRO A 107 -0.26 -36.44 -8.04
N SER A 108 -1.08 -35.47 -8.45
CA SER A 108 -2.53 -35.70 -8.52
C SER A 108 -2.79 -36.91 -9.41
N SER A 109 -3.66 -37.82 -8.99
CA SER A 109 -4.16 -38.89 -9.87
C SER A 109 -5.03 -38.34 -11.01
N ASN A 110 -5.41 -37.06 -10.95
CA ASN A 110 -6.20 -36.38 -11.96
C ASN A 110 -5.27 -35.75 -13.03
N PRO A 111 -5.20 -36.32 -14.25
CA PRO A 111 -4.36 -35.82 -15.34
C PRO A 111 -4.87 -34.50 -15.94
N LYS A 112 -5.86 -33.84 -15.34
CA LYS A 112 -6.35 -32.50 -15.73
C LYS A 112 -5.82 -31.37 -14.84
N LEU A 113 -5.25 -31.67 -13.67
CA LEU A 113 -4.79 -30.65 -12.74
C LEU A 113 -3.39 -30.15 -13.12
N GLN A 114 -3.23 -28.85 -13.31
CA GLN A 114 -1.92 -28.20 -13.44
C GLN A 114 -1.33 -27.92 -12.06
N ALA A 115 -0.03 -27.64 -12.02
CA ALA A 115 0.61 -27.21 -10.78
C ALA A 115 0.07 -25.82 -10.36
N SER A 116 0.17 -25.47 -9.09
CA SER A 116 -0.32 -24.19 -8.56
C SER A 116 0.65 -23.48 -7.61
N LEU A 117 0.51 -22.17 -7.53
CA LEU A 117 1.11 -21.35 -6.47
C LEU A 117 0.02 -20.85 -5.54
N ASN A 118 0.25 -20.95 -4.22
CA ASN A 118 -0.68 -20.45 -3.22
C ASN A 118 -0.08 -19.22 -2.54
N PHE A 119 -0.86 -18.14 -2.44
CA PHE A 119 -0.46 -16.90 -1.80
C PHE A 119 -1.34 -16.65 -0.59
N GLN A 120 -0.72 -16.40 0.56
CA GLN A 120 -1.46 -15.91 1.73
C GLN A 120 -1.63 -14.39 1.63
N LEU A 121 -2.84 -13.89 1.86
CA LEU A 121 -3.14 -12.46 1.93
C LEU A 121 -3.03 -12.00 3.39
N SER A 122 -2.35 -10.87 3.61
CA SER A 122 -2.14 -10.32 4.95
C SER A 122 -3.48 -10.08 5.66
N PRO A 123 -3.68 -10.59 6.89
CA PRO A 123 -4.89 -10.31 7.64
C PRO A 123 -4.93 -8.81 7.99
N LEU A 124 -6.09 -8.17 7.81
CA LEU A 124 -6.32 -6.74 8.16
C LEU A 124 -6.06 -6.47 9.65
N ASN A 125 -6.17 -7.51 10.50
CA ASN A 125 -5.89 -7.47 11.92
C ASN A 125 -5.36 -8.83 12.39
N ARG A 126 -4.57 -8.87 13.48
CA ARG A 126 -4.11 -10.13 14.13
C ARG A 126 -5.26 -11.07 14.57
N PHE A 127 -6.50 -10.62 14.44
CA PHE A 127 -7.74 -11.33 14.78
C PHE A 127 -8.68 -11.54 13.58
N SER A 128 -8.26 -11.33 12.32
CA SER A 128 -9.12 -11.49 11.13
C SER A 128 -8.92 -12.83 10.42
N SER A 129 -9.90 -13.19 9.59
CA SER A 129 -9.91 -14.35 8.72
C SER A 129 -8.65 -14.48 7.86
N SER A 130 -8.16 -15.71 7.68
CA SER A 130 -7.08 -16.02 6.74
C SER A 130 -7.66 -16.12 5.33
N THR A 131 -7.15 -15.33 4.39
CA THR A 131 -7.53 -15.43 2.97
C THR A 131 -6.33 -15.93 2.17
N THR A 132 -6.55 -16.95 1.36
CA THR A 132 -5.53 -17.53 0.48
C THR A 132 -6.00 -17.44 -0.97
N CYS A 133 -5.08 -17.16 -1.88
CA CYS A 133 -5.30 -17.18 -3.32
C CYS A 133 -4.48 -18.32 -3.93
N THR A 134 -5.12 -19.22 -4.67
CA THR A 134 -4.45 -20.26 -5.46
C THR A 134 -4.48 -19.87 -6.92
N MET A 135 -3.31 -19.83 -7.55
CA MET A 135 -3.16 -19.53 -8.98
C MET A 135 -2.64 -20.78 -9.70
N PRO A 136 -3.45 -21.39 -10.57
CA PRO A 136 -3.00 -22.43 -11.49
C PRO A 136 -1.90 -21.91 -12.42
N LEU A 137 -0.96 -22.79 -12.77
CA LEU A 137 0.15 -22.50 -13.66
C LEU A 137 -0.18 -22.90 -15.10
N ALA A 138 0.60 -22.39 -16.06
CA ALA A 138 0.34 -22.62 -17.47
C ALA A 138 0.35 -24.11 -17.85
N ASN A 139 -0.43 -24.44 -18.88
CA ASN A 139 -0.25 -25.71 -19.60
C ASN A 139 1.04 -25.65 -20.42
N THR A 140 1.99 -26.55 -20.17
CA THR A 140 3.29 -26.56 -20.85
C THR A 140 3.52 -27.78 -21.74
N ILE A 141 2.48 -28.59 -22.01
CA ILE A 141 2.65 -29.91 -22.64
C ILE A 141 3.28 -29.81 -24.03
N PHE A 142 2.96 -28.75 -24.77
CA PHE A 142 3.49 -28.51 -26.11
C PHE A 142 4.83 -27.77 -26.11
N GLN A 143 5.25 -27.21 -24.97
CA GLN A 143 6.50 -26.46 -24.85
C GLN A 143 7.64 -27.35 -24.36
N ASN A 144 7.36 -28.29 -23.46
CA ASN A 144 8.39 -29.14 -22.86
C ASN A 144 7.92 -30.55 -22.47
N GLY A 145 6.74 -30.98 -22.91
CA GLY A 145 6.20 -32.32 -22.65
C GLY A 145 5.56 -32.52 -21.28
N ARG A 146 5.59 -31.50 -20.39
CA ARG A 146 4.98 -31.56 -19.06
C ARG A 146 3.65 -30.82 -19.05
N GLN A 147 2.65 -31.36 -18.37
CA GLN A 147 1.35 -30.69 -18.26
C GLN A 147 1.46 -29.29 -17.65
N SER A 148 2.32 -29.11 -16.65
CA SER A 148 2.70 -27.80 -16.12
C SER A 148 4.14 -27.86 -15.63
N THR A 149 4.77 -26.69 -15.43
CA THR A 149 6.18 -26.61 -15.02
C THR A 149 6.29 -25.83 -13.71
N LEU A 150 6.62 -26.53 -12.62
CA LEU A 150 6.95 -25.97 -11.32
C LEU A 150 8.12 -26.74 -10.70
N LEU A 151 9.27 -26.09 -10.62
CA LEU A 151 10.54 -26.72 -10.24
C LEU A 151 11.16 -25.99 -9.04
N ALA A 152 11.34 -26.72 -7.93
CA ALA A 152 12.18 -26.30 -6.82
C ALA A 152 13.61 -26.78 -7.09
N THR A 153 14.59 -25.88 -7.05
CA THR A 153 15.98 -26.23 -7.33
C THR A 153 16.90 -25.64 -6.26
N ARG A 154 17.83 -26.44 -5.73
CA ARG A 154 18.95 -25.98 -4.90
C ARG A 154 20.19 -25.88 -5.76
N TRP A 155 20.85 -24.75 -5.69
CA TRP A 155 22.04 -24.43 -6.46
C TRP A 155 23.25 -24.29 -5.55
N SER A 156 24.38 -24.79 -6.02
CA SER A 156 25.67 -24.67 -5.37
C SER A 156 26.62 -23.86 -6.24
N ARG A 157 27.48 -23.04 -5.61
CA ARG A 157 28.46 -22.26 -6.36
C ARG A 157 29.73 -23.08 -6.55
N SER A 158 30.12 -23.28 -7.81
CA SER A 158 31.40 -23.88 -8.21
C SER A 158 32.19 -22.86 -9.01
N GLY A 159 33.19 -22.23 -8.39
CA GLY A 159 33.92 -21.10 -8.97
C GLY A 159 32.99 -19.91 -9.26
N ASN A 160 32.98 -19.44 -10.52
CA ASN A 160 32.10 -18.36 -11.00
C ASN A 160 30.78 -18.87 -11.60
N THR A 161 30.45 -20.15 -11.41
CA THR A 161 29.25 -20.77 -11.99
C THR A 161 28.35 -21.33 -10.90
N MET A 162 27.04 -21.34 -11.16
CA MET A 162 26.05 -22.00 -10.32
C MET A 162 25.72 -23.35 -10.94
N VAL A 163 25.80 -24.41 -10.14
CA VAL A 163 25.58 -25.80 -10.55
C VAL A 163 24.39 -26.35 -9.77
N GLN A 164 23.54 -27.11 -10.44
CA GLN A 164 22.37 -27.70 -9.81
C GLN A 164 22.78 -28.80 -8.82
N ALA A 165 22.39 -28.64 -7.55
CA ALA A 165 22.69 -29.61 -6.49
C ALA A 165 21.50 -30.54 -6.21
N GLU A 166 20.27 -30.04 -6.32
CA GLU A 166 19.05 -30.80 -6.09
C GLU A 166 17.91 -30.18 -6.89
N VAL A 167 17.02 -30.99 -7.46
CA VAL A 167 15.83 -30.53 -8.17
C VAL A 167 14.63 -31.40 -7.78
N ALA A 168 13.48 -30.75 -7.56
CA ALA A 168 12.23 -31.40 -7.27
C ALA A 168 11.10 -30.76 -8.08
N GLU A 169 10.31 -31.59 -8.76
CA GLU A 169 9.07 -31.17 -9.38
C GLU A 169 7.96 -31.08 -8.33
N LYS A 170 7.21 -29.98 -8.35
CA LYS A 170 6.19 -29.67 -7.35
C LYS A 170 4.82 -29.61 -8.02
N GLN A 171 3.79 -30.07 -7.31
CA GLN A 171 2.40 -29.89 -7.74
C GLN A 171 1.80 -28.61 -7.16
N THR A 172 2.21 -28.23 -5.95
CA THR A 172 1.79 -26.98 -5.33
C THR A 172 2.90 -26.44 -4.46
N GLN A 173 2.96 -25.12 -4.30
CA GLN A 173 3.86 -24.47 -3.37
C GLN A 173 3.25 -23.19 -2.81
N ASP A 174 3.30 -23.06 -1.49
CA ASP A 174 2.96 -21.81 -0.80
C ASP A 174 4.08 -20.79 -0.99
N VAL A 175 3.70 -19.56 -1.33
CA VAL A 175 4.57 -18.41 -1.50
C VAL A 175 4.11 -17.29 -0.58
N CYS A 176 5.00 -16.84 0.29
CA CYS A 176 4.69 -15.86 1.32
C CYS A 176 5.49 -14.57 1.13
N PHE A 177 4.79 -13.48 0.78
CA PHE A 177 5.39 -12.14 0.69
C PHE A 177 5.37 -11.38 2.03
N HIS A 178 4.75 -11.93 3.07
CA HIS A 178 4.44 -11.27 4.33
C HIS A 178 5.63 -10.62 5.05
N HIS A 179 6.84 -11.17 4.93
CA HIS A 179 8.00 -10.58 5.60
C HIS A 179 8.50 -9.32 4.90
N ASP A 180 8.46 -9.30 3.56
CA ASP A 180 8.96 -8.21 2.73
C ASP A 180 7.86 -7.18 2.40
N LEU A 181 6.58 -7.57 2.49
CA LEU A 181 5.39 -6.75 2.22
C LEU A 181 4.40 -6.75 3.42
N ALA A 182 4.91 -6.88 4.65
CA ALA A 182 4.10 -6.96 5.88
C ALA A 182 3.09 -5.80 6.03
N SER A 183 3.46 -4.65 5.47
CA SER A 183 2.75 -3.38 5.47
C SER A 183 1.77 -3.19 4.33
N ALA A 184 1.91 -3.98 3.27
CA ALA A 184 1.16 -3.81 2.02
C ALA A 184 -0.30 -4.20 2.20
N GLU A 185 -1.19 -3.35 1.69
CA GLU A 185 -2.61 -3.66 1.61
C GLU A 185 -2.85 -4.58 0.42
N THR A 186 -3.62 -5.65 0.60
CA THR A 186 -4.05 -6.47 -0.54
C THR A 186 -5.41 -5.98 -1.05
N ALA A 187 -5.51 -5.73 -2.35
CA ALA A 187 -6.77 -5.40 -3.03
C ALA A 187 -7.14 -6.50 -4.02
N ILE A 188 -8.45 -6.74 -4.21
CA ILE A 188 -9.00 -7.61 -5.24
C ILE A 188 -9.87 -6.75 -6.13
N GLU A 189 -9.56 -6.69 -7.41
CA GLU A 189 -10.28 -5.94 -8.43
C GLU A 189 -10.84 -6.94 -9.45
N ALA A 190 -12.09 -6.77 -9.85
CA ALA A 190 -12.70 -7.58 -10.90
C ALA A 190 -13.62 -6.69 -11.71
N PRO A 191 -13.47 -6.62 -13.05
CA PRO A 191 -14.24 -5.68 -13.85
C PRO A 191 -15.67 -6.19 -14.06
N LEU A 192 -16.48 -6.06 -13.01
CA LEU A 192 -17.85 -6.55 -12.93
C LEU A 192 -18.82 -5.37 -13.00
N VAL A 193 -19.68 -5.38 -14.00
CA VAL A 193 -20.77 -4.41 -14.19
C VAL A 193 -22.10 -5.07 -13.85
N PRO A 194 -22.87 -4.55 -12.88
CA PRO A 194 -24.16 -5.12 -12.52
C PRO A 194 -25.18 -4.89 -13.63
N ILE A 195 -25.91 -5.94 -14.00
CA ILE A 195 -26.97 -5.89 -15.03
C ILE A 195 -28.37 -6.18 -14.46
N THR A 196 -28.44 -6.60 -13.20
CA THR A 196 -29.71 -6.79 -12.47
C THR A 196 -29.62 -6.21 -11.06
N ALA A 197 -30.76 -6.06 -10.39
CA ALA A 197 -30.78 -5.83 -8.95
C ALA A 197 -30.45 -7.11 -8.16
N PRO A 198 -29.96 -7.02 -6.91
CA PRO A 198 -29.84 -8.18 -6.03
C PRO A 198 -31.22 -8.79 -5.73
N ARG A 199 -31.39 -10.09 -6.04
CA ARG A 199 -32.64 -10.85 -5.83
C ARG A 199 -32.43 -11.96 -4.81
N LYS A 200 -33.45 -12.23 -4.00
CA LYS A 200 -33.43 -13.36 -3.06
C LYS A 200 -33.64 -14.66 -3.80
N ILE A 201 -32.83 -15.67 -3.52
CA ILE A 201 -32.97 -17.02 -4.06
C ILE A 201 -34.06 -17.74 -3.26
N LEU A 202 -35.12 -18.15 -3.95
CA LEU A 202 -36.25 -18.87 -3.37
C LEU A 202 -36.07 -20.39 -3.47
N SER A 203 -35.54 -20.88 -4.59
CA SER A 203 -35.26 -22.30 -4.78
C SER A 203 -34.09 -22.57 -5.73
N GLY A 204 -33.32 -23.60 -5.40
CA GLY A 204 -32.13 -24.06 -6.12
C GLY A 204 -31.78 -25.50 -5.76
N LEU A 205 -30.88 -26.12 -6.52
CA LEU A 205 -30.33 -27.45 -6.22
C LEU A 205 -28.90 -27.54 -6.72
N GLY A 206 -27.96 -27.90 -5.84
CA GLY A 206 -26.54 -27.93 -6.17
C GLY A 206 -26.07 -26.56 -6.66
N ASN A 207 -25.55 -26.51 -7.89
CA ASN A 207 -25.11 -25.32 -8.60
C ASN A 207 -26.21 -24.67 -9.47
N ILE A 208 -27.47 -25.09 -9.36
CA ILE A 208 -28.57 -24.62 -10.21
C ILE A 208 -29.51 -23.69 -9.43
N ILE A 209 -29.75 -22.48 -9.97
CA ILE A 209 -30.78 -21.55 -9.49
C ILE A 209 -32.07 -21.80 -10.28
N ARG A 210 -33.19 -22.02 -9.57
CA ARG A 210 -34.50 -22.24 -10.21
C ARG A 210 -35.40 -21.02 -10.14
N GLN A 211 -35.57 -20.46 -8.94
CA GLN A 211 -36.45 -19.33 -8.71
C GLN A 211 -35.81 -18.27 -7.82
N ILE A 212 -36.08 -17.02 -8.18
CA ILE A 212 -35.70 -15.83 -7.44
C ILE A 212 -36.96 -15.00 -7.14
N GLU A 213 -36.87 -14.13 -6.15
CA GLU A 213 -37.95 -13.21 -5.77
C GLU A 213 -37.84 -11.90 -6.55
N VAL A 214 -38.85 -11.60 -7.36
CA VAL A 214 -38.97 -10.33 -8.09
C VAL A 214 -40.34 -9.74 -7.78
N ASN A 215 -40.37 -8.53 -7.23
CA ASN A 215 -41.61 -7.85 -6.80
C ASN A 215 -42.49 -8.73 -5.91
N ASP A 216 -41.88 -9.37 -4.90
CA ASP A 216 -42.51 -10.29 -3.96
C ASP A 216 -43.17 -11.53 -4.60
N GLN A 217 -42.80 -11.86 -5.85
CA GLN A 217 -43.33 -13.03 -6.58
C GLN A 217 -42.21 -13.99 -6.99
N PRO A 218 -42.43 -15.31 -6.90
CA PRO A 218 -41.50 -16.31 -7.43
C PRO A 218 -41.39 -16.22 -8.95
N THR A 219 -40.18 -15.93 -9.43
CA THR A 219 -39.88 -15.75 -10.85
C THR A 219 -38.78 -16.73 -11.28
N PRO A 220 -38.84 -17.33 -12.49
CA PRO A 220 -37.77 -18.16 -12.99
C PRO A 220 -36.43 -17.40 -13.03
N ALA A 221 -35.35 -18.03 -12.55
CA ALA A 221 -34.08 -17.37 -12.33
C ALA A 221 -33.47 -16.74 -13.59
N SER A 222 -33.68 -17.34 -14.76
CA SER A 222 -33.13 -16.83 -16.02
C SER A 222 -33.93 -15.67 -16.63
N LYS A 223 -35.21 -15.47 -16.26
CA LYS A 223 -36.12 -14.56 -16.98
C LYS A 223 -35.67 -13.09 -16.96
N GLU A 224 -35.33 -12.56 -15.77
CA GLU A 224 -34.82 -11.19 -15.62
C GLU A 224 -33.46 -11.04 -16.32
N LEU A 225 -32.59 -12.05 -16.17
CA LEU A 225 -31.25 -12.07 -16.75
C LEU A 225 -31.28 -12.06 -18.29
N GLU A 226 -32.10 -12.91 -18.92
CA GLU A 226 -32.27 -12.97 -20.37
C GLU A 226 -32.68 -11.61 -20.94
N THR A 227 -33.58 -10.91 -20.23
CA THR A 227 -34.03 -9.57 -20.64
C THR A 227 -32.92 -8.54 -20.48
N ALA A 228 -32.20 -8.56 -19.35
CA ALA A 228 -31.10 -7.63 -19.09
C ALA A 228 -29.93 -7.79 -20.07
N VAL A 229 -29.54 -9.03 -20.38
CA VAL A 229 -28.46 -9.33 -21.34
C VAL A 229 -28.85 -8.87 -22.74
N GLN A 230 -30.09 -9.12 -23.18
CA GLN A 230 -30.58 -8.68 -24.49
C GLN A 230 -30.54 -7.14 -24.60
N THR A 231 -31.09 -6.43 -23.62
CA THR A 231 -31.10 -4.96 -23.59
C THR A 231 -29.67 -4.40 -23.63
N LEU A 232 -28.75 -4.98 -22.85
CA LEU A 232 -27.36 -4.55 -22.82
C LEU A 232 -26.66 -4.79 -24.16
N PHE A 233 -26.91 -5.95 -24.77
CA PHE A 233 -26.32 -6.31 -26.05
C PHE A 233 -26.76 -5.34 -27.15
N ASP A 234 -28.07 -5.05 -27.23
CA ASP A 234 -28.63 -4.09 -28.19
C ASP A 234 -28.04 -2.69 -27.97
N ARG A 235 -27.87 -2.24 -26.72
CA ARG A 235 -27.26 -0.95 -26.38
C ARG A 235 -25.80 -0.86 -26.86
N ARG A 236 -24.97 -1.83 -26.48
CA ARG A 236 -23.55 -1.88 -26.83
C ARG A 236 -23.33 -2.02 -28.35
N LEU A 237 -24.20 -2.73 -29.06
CA LEU A 237 -24.17 -2.81 -30.52
C LEU A 237 -24.46 -1.45 -31.16
N ASN A 238 -25.45 -0.71 -30.63
CA ASN A 238 -25.75 0.65 -31.07
C ASN A 238 -24.63 1.65 -30.76
N GLU A 239 -23.84 1.41 -29.71
CA GLU A 239 -22.60 2.16 -29.38
C GLU A 239 -21.42 1.79 -30.31
N GLY A 240 -21.54 0.76 -31.14
CA GLY A 240 -20.51 0.35 -32.11
C GLY A 240 -19.48 -0.65 -31.58
N HIS A 241 -19.80 -1.37 -30.49
CA HIS A 241 -18.90 -2.38 -29.93
C HIS A 241 -19.09 -3.76 -30.57
N GLU A 242 -17.98 -4.44 -30.82
CA GLU A 242 -17.96 -5.80 -31.34
C GLU A 242 -17.91 -6.82 -30.19
N PHE A 243 -18.51 -7.98 -30.43
CA PHE A 243 -18.54 -9.08 -29.48
C PHE A 243 -17.73 -10.26 -30.02
N PRO A 244 -16.84 -10.87 -29.21
CA PRO A 244 -16.10 -12.04 -29.65
C PRO A 244 -17.05 -13.20 -29.97
N PRO A 245 -16.69 -14.10 -30.90
CA PRO A 245 -17.50 -15.25 -31.25
C PRO A 245 -17.64 -16.18 -30.04
N GLY A 246 -18.85 -16.33 -29.52
CA GLY A 246 -19.13 -17.21 -28.38
C GLY A 246 -20.21 -16.67 -27.45
N PRO A 247 -20.54 -17.39 -26.35
CA PRO A 247 -21.47 -16.90 -25.34
C PRO A 247 -20.86 -15.74 -24.55
N VAL A 248 -21.66 -14.70 -24.30
CA VAL A 248 -21.27 -13.57 -23.41
C VAL A 248 -20.94 -14.12 -22.03
N GLY A 249 -19.79 -13.72 -21.47
CA GLY A 249 -19.43 -14.03 -20.09
C GLY A 249 -20.39 -13.36 -19.12
N VAL A 250 -21.13 -14.16 -18.35
CA VAL A 250 -22.01 -13.67 -17.28
C VAL A 250 -21.56 -14.31 -15.97
N TRP A 251 -21.48 -13.49 -14.92
CA TRP A 251 -21.12 -13.91 -13.57
C TRP A 251 -22.25 -13.62 -12.58
N ALA A 252 -22.43 -14.52 -11.62
CA ALA A 252 -23.35 -14.39 -10.51
C ALA A 252 -22.55 -14.14 -9.23
N VAL A 253 -22.83 -13.03 -8.56
CA VAL A 253 -22.35 -12.78 -7.19
C VAL A 253 -23.43 -13.25 -6.23
N VAL A 254 -23.09 -14.24 -5.40
CA VAL A 254 -24.00 -14.88 -4.45
C VAL A 254 -23.59 -14.52 -3.02
N VAL A 255 -24.48 -13.84 -2.31
CA VAL A 255 -24.32 -13.44 -0.90
C VAL A 255 -25.09 -14.44 -0.02
N PRO A 256 -24.41 -15.34 0.71
CA PRO A 256 -25.07 -16.34 1.54
C PRO A 256 -25.73 -15.71 2.77
N PRO A 257 -26.65 -16.42 3.44
CA PRO A 257 -27.17 -16.01 4.74
C PRO A 257 -26.03 -15.86 5.76
N SER A 258 -25.82 -14.65 6.25
CA SER A 258 -24.77 -14.32 7.23
C SER A 258 -25.20 -13.10 8.06
N ALA A 259 -24.49 -12.83 9.15
CA ALA A 259 -24.72 -11.63 9.96
C ALA A 259 -24.51 -10.32 9.15
N LYS A 260 -23.70 -10.37 8.09
CA LYS A 260 -23.36 -9.24 7.21
C LYS A 260 -24.18 -9.18 5.92
N GLN A 261 -25.03 -10.17 5.65
CA GLN A 261 -25.80 -10.28 4.40
C GLN A 261 -26.59 -8.99 4.07
N SER A 262 -27.23 -8.36 5.06
CA SER A 262 -27.98 -7.12 4.83
C SER A 262 -27.09 -5.94 4.42
N GLU A 263 -25.88 -5.84 4.96
CA GLU A 263 -24.91 -4.79 4.62
C GLU A 263 -24.36 -5.03 3.21
N ASP A 264 -23.96 -6.27 2.90
CA ASP A 264 -23.42 -6.67 1.61
C ASP A 264 -24.45 -6.47 0.47
N VAL A 265 -25.71 -6.86 0.69
CA VAL A 265 -26.80 -6.67 -0.28
C VAL A 265 -27.11 -5.19 -0.49
N LYS A 266 -27.05 -4.37 0.57
CA LYS A 266 -27.24 -2.92 0.46
C LYS A 266 -26.13 -2.29 -0.37
N LEU A 267 -24.87 -2.64 -0.10
CA LEU A 267 -23.71 -2.19 -0.87
C LEU A 267 -23.86 -2.54 -2.36
N LEU A 268 -24.18 -3.80 -2.68
CA LEU A 268 -24.40 -4.26 -4.05
C LEU A 268 -25.55 -3.53 -4.78
N ARG A 269 -26.61 -3.18 -4.04
CA ARG A 269 -27.73 -2.39 -4.58
C ARG A 269 -27.34 -0.94 -4.84
N GLU A 270 -26.67 -0.29 -3.88
CA GLU A 270 -26.17 1.08 -4.04
C GLU A 270 -25.15 1.17 -5.17
N TRP A 271 -24.32 0.15 -5.32
CA TRP A 271 -23.40 -0.02 -6.44
C TRP A 271 -24.13 -0.03 -7.78
N ALA A 272 -25.13 -0.92 -7.95
CA ALA A 272 -25.91 -1.01 -9.17
C ALA A 272 -26.64 0.30 -9.55
N ASN A 273 -27.11 1.05 -8.56
CA ASN A 273 -27.82 2.32 -8.79
C ASN A 273 -26.92 3.45 -9.32
N ARG A 274 -25.60 3.27 -9.40
CA ARG A 274 -24.68 4.28 -9.97
C ARG A 274 -24.70 4.30 -11.49
N LEU A 275 -25.11 3.21 -12.13
CA LEU A 275 -25.33 3.14 -13.58
C LEU A 275 -26.80 3.39 -13.90
N ASN A 276 -27.07 4.00 -15.06
CA ASN A 276 -28.40 4.23 -15.56
C ASN A 276 -28.49 3.92 -17.06
N GLU A 277 -29.68 4.04 -17.65
CA GLU A 277 -29.93 3.69 -19.05
C GLU A 277 -29.11 4.51 -20.06
N ASN A 278 -28.60 5.68 -19.66
CA ASN A 278 -27.74 6.54 -20.49
C ASN A 278 -26.24 6.28 -20.31
N SER A 279 -25.83 5.35 -19.43
CA SER A 279 -24.43 5.03 -19.19
C SER A 279 -23.80 4.35 -20.41
N THR A 280 -22.63 4.84 -20.82
CA THR A 280 -21.85 4.30 -21.94
C THR A 280 -20.98 3.11 -21.50
N ALA A 281 -20.45 2.34 -22.44
CA ALA A 281 -19.45 1.31 -22.14
C ALA A 281 -18.16 1.85 -21.49
N GLU A 282 -17.81 3.13 -21.68
CA GLU A 282 -16.70 3.76 -20.98
C GLU A 282 -17.04 4.01 -19.50
N ASP A 283 -18.27 4.45 -19.20
CA ASP A 283 -18.76 4.62 -17.83
C ASP A 283 -18.82 3.26 -17.10
N GLU A 284 -19.17 2.19 -17.82
CA GLU A 284 -19.11 0.82 -17.33
C GLU A 284 -17.70 0.42 -16.88
N TRP A 285 -16.66 0.78 -17.64
CA TRP A 285 -15.28 0.52 -17.24
C TRP A 285 -14.86 1.30 -16.00
N LYS A 286 -15.20 2.60 -15.92
CA LYS A 286 -14.94 3.41 -14.73
C LYS A 286 -15.61 2.81 -13.50
N HIS A 287 -16.86 2.38 -13.66
CA HIS A 287 -17.60 1.68 -12.63
C HIS A 287 -16.89 0.37 -12.25
N ALA A 288 -16.61 -0.51 -13.21
CA ALA A 288 -16.00 -1.82 -12.97
C ALA A 288 -14.65 -1.76 -12.21
N LEU A 289 -13.87 -0.68 -12.36
CA LEU A 289 -12.59 -0.47 -11.67
C LEU A 289 -12.71 -0.09 -10.18
N ASP A 290 -13.86 0.41 -9.72
CA ASP A 290 -14.06 0.77 -8.30
C ASP A 290 -14.31 -0.46 -7.41
N THR A 291 -14.51 -1.64 -8.00
CA THR A 291 -14.70 -2.92 -7.27
C THR A 291 -13.59 -3.20 -6.26
N LYS A 292 -12.39 -2.68 -6.52
CA LYS A 292 -11.23 -2.70 -5.60
C LYS A 292 -11.56 -2.25 -4.17
N GLY A 293 -12.52 -1.33 -4.02
CA GLY A 293 -12.86 -0.72 -2.74
C GLY A 293 -13.70 -1.60 -1.83
N PHE A 294 -14.26 -2.71 -2.31
CA PHE A 294 -15.17 -3.52 -1.51
C PHE A 294 -15.16 -5.02 -1.80
N MET A 295 -14.65 -5.48 -2.95
CA MET A 295 -14.68 -6.91 -3.33
C MET A 295 -14.00 -7.81 -2.31
N ARG A 296 -12.85 -7.40 -1.79
CA ARG A 296 -12.16 -8.15 -0.73
C ARG A 296 -13.03 -8.30 0.52
N GLY A 297 -13.74 -7.25 0.91
CA GLY A 297 -14.68 -7.26 2.03
C GLY A 297 -15.82 -8.28 1.81
N LEU A 298 -16.47 -8.20 0.65
CA LEU A 298 -17.53 -9.15 0.26
C LEU A 298 -17.07 -10.61 0.35
N LEU A 299 -15.90 -10.92 -0.23
CA LEU A 299 -15.32 -12.27 -0.21
C LEU A 299 -14.99 -12.72 1.22
N SER A 300 -14.50 -11.81 2.07
CA SER A 300 -14.21 -12.11 3.48
C SER A 300 -15.46 -12.41 4.30
N HIS A 301 -16.61 -11.84 3.93
CA HIS A 301 -17.92 -12.12 4.51
C HIS A 301 -18.59 -13.39 3.97
N GLY A 302 -17.91 -14.08 3.04
CA GLY A 302 -18.37 -15.34 2.46
C GLY A 302 -19.15 -15.20 1.15
N THR A 303 -19.22 -14.00 0.57
CA THR A 303 -19.76 -13.80 -0.78
C THR A 303 -18.93 -14.58 -1.80
N ARG A 304 -19.59 -15.13 -2.82
CA ARG A 304 -18.96 -15.95 -3.85
C ARG A 304 -19.28 -15.44 -5.24
N VAL A 305 -18.34 -15.54 -6.15
CA VAL A 305 -18.52 -15.28 -7.58
C VAL A 305 -18.56 -16.62 -8.31
N TYR A 306 -19.48 -16.73 -9.27
CA TYR A 306 -19.64 -17.90 -10.13
C TYR A 306 -19.82 -17.47 -11.56
N ARG A 307 -19.19 -18.15 -12.51
CA ARG A 307 -19.53 -18.02 -13.92
C ARG A 307 -20.84 -18.76 -14.22
N ILE A 308 -21.70 -18.17 -15.04
CA ILE A 308 -22.90 -18.85 -15.55
C ILE A 308 -22.49 -19.69 -16.76
N LEU A 309 -22.69 -21.01 -16.66
CA LEU A 309 -22.36 -21.95 -17.73
C LEU A 309 -23.51 -22.11 -18.74
N SER A 310 -24.74 -21.97 -18.27
CA SER A 310 -25.93 -22.06 -19.13
C SER A 310 -27.15 -21.44 -18.45
N GLY A 311 -28.09 -20.99 -19.28
CA GLY A 311 -29.39 -20.48 -18.87
C GLY A 311 -30.40 -20.55 -20.02
N GLY A 312 -31.69 -20.67 -19.70
CA GLY A 312 -32.74 -20.35 -20.69
C GLY A 312 -32.98 -21.39 -21.80
N GLY A 313 -33.30 -22.63 -21.46
CA GLY A 313 -33.92 -23.54 -22.43
C GLY A 313 -35.35 -23.08 -22.74
N GLY A 314 -35.60 -22.45 -23.89
CA GLY A 314 -36.95 -21.96 -24.24
C GLY A 314 -38.08 -23.00 -24.26
N TRP A 315 -37.76 -24.30 -24.11
CA TRP A 315 -38.70 -25.42 -24.09
C TRP A 315 -38.26 -26.54 -23.13
N GLY A 316 -39.21 -27.18 -22.45
CA GLY A 316 -39.00 -28.40 -21.64
C GLY A 316 -38.62 -28.17 -20.17
N LYS A 317 -38.25 -29.25 -19.46
CA LYS A 317 -37.98 -29.25 -17.99
C LYS A 317 -36.79 -28.36 -17.53
N LYS A 318 -36.04 -27.76 -18.45
CA LYS A 318 -34.89 -26.88 -18.18
C LYS A 318 -35.20 -25.40 -18.41
N GLN A 319 -36.44 -25.05 -18.72
CA GLN A 319 -36.87 -23.67 -18.92
C GLN A 319 -36.77 -22.87 -17.61
N GLY A 320 -36.14 -21.70 -17.68
CA GLY A 320 -36.04 -20.79 -16.52
C GLY A 320 -34.89 -21.06 -15.54
N LEU A 321 -34.07 -22.09 -15.77
CA LEU A 321 -32.98 -22.50 -14.89
C LEU A 321 -31.66 -21.81 -15.26
N LEU A 322 -30.82 -21.54 -14.24
CA LEU A 322 -29.44 -21.07 -14.42
C LEU A 322 -28.47 -22.05 -13.76
N SER A 323 -27.43 -22.47 -14.49
CA SER A 323 -26.36 -23.33 -13.98
C SER A 323 -25.11 -22.51 -13.73
N LEU A 324 -24.61 -22.54 -12.49
CA LEU A 324 -23.36 -21.93 -12.06
C LEU A 324 -22.18 -22.88 -12.26
N ASP A 325 -20.98 -22.35 -12.49
CA ASP A 325 -19.74 -23.12 -12.49
C ASP A 325 -19.53 -23.76 -11.10
N PRO A 326 -19.50 -25.10 -10.98
CA PRO A 326 -19.28 -25.75 -9.69
C PRO A 326 -17.84 -25.62 -9.19
N GLU A 327 -16.89 -25.21 -10.04
CA GLU A 327 -15.47 -25.15 -9.69
C GLU A 327 -15.18 -23.91 -8.82
N THR A 328 -15.19 -24.09 -7.48
CA THR A 328 -14.86 -23.02 -6.51
C THR A 328 -13.50 -23.17 -5.86
N LYS A 329 -12.87 -24.34 -6.01
CA LYS A 329 -11.61 -24.70 -5.37
C LYS A 329 -10.68 -25.33 -6.39
N TYR A 330 -9.41 -24.98 -6.30
CA TYR A 330 -8.35 -25.67 -7.03
C TYR A 330 -7.67 -26.68 -6.10
N SER A 331 -8.10 -27.94 -6.17
CA SER A 331 -7.57 -29.02 -5.32
C SER A 331 -7.48 -30.32 -6.12
N PRO A 332 -6.52 -31.20 -5.79
CA PRO A 332 -6.56 -32.59 -6.22
C PRO A 332 -7.65 -33.33 -5.42
N SER A 333 -8.93 -32.94 -5.55
CA SER A 333 -10.01 -33.77 -5.00
C SER A 333 -10.09 -35.07 -5.81
N SER A 334 -10.29 -36.17 -5.11
CA SER A 334 -10.65 -37.44 -5.75
C SER A 334 -12.10 -37.34 -6.26
N GLU A 335 -12.45 -38.03 -7.35
CA GLU A 335 -13.84 -38.07 -7.84
C GLU A 335 -14.86 -38.49 -6.74
N GLU A 336 -14.39 -39.19 -5.70
CA GLU A 336 -15.17 -39.55 -4.51
C GLU A 336 -15.53 -38.35 -3.62
N GLU A 337 -14.63 -37.37 -3.44
CA GLU A 337 -14.93 -36.16 -2.65
C GLU A 337 -15.96 -35.25 -3.35
N ASP A 338 -15.88 -35.16 -4.68
CA ASP A 338 -16.85 -34.42 -5.48
C ASP A 338 -18.23 -35.10 -5.48
N LEU A 339 -18.24 -36.44 -5.55
CA LEU A 339 -19.46 -37.23 -5.43
C LEU A 339 -20.08 -37.13 -4.03
N ASP A 340 -19.27 -37.17 -2.98
CA ASP A 340 -19.71 -37.00 -1.58
C ASP A 340 -20.28 -35.59 -1.34
N SER A 341 -19.62 -34.55 -1.86
CA SER A 341 -20.13 -33.17 -1.84
C SER A 341 -21.48 -33.06 -2.54
N PHE A 342 -21.59 -33.67 -3.73
CA PHE A 342 -22.83 -33.74 -4.48
C PHE A 342 -23.93 -34.48 -3.71
N ILE A 343 -23.64 -35.63 -3.10
CA ILE A 343 -24.59 -36.41 -2.29
C ILE A 343 -25.04 -35.62 -1.06
N ARG A 344 -24.12 -34.94 -0.35
CA ARG A 344 -24.46 -34.07 0.81
C ARG A 344 -25.43 -32.95 0.43
N SER A 345 -25.30 -32.40 -0.77
CA SER A 345 -26.22 -31.36 -1.26
C SER A 345 -27.67 -31.87 -1.39
N PHE A 346 -27.88 -33.17 -1.68
CA PHE A 346 -29.20 -33.80 -1.69
C PHE A 346 -29.70 -34.14 -0.28
N SER A 347 -28.83 -34.62 0.61
CA SER A 347 -29.20 -35.02 1.98
C SER A 347 -29.66 -33.85 2.85
N SER A 348 -29.09 -32.65 2.66
CA SER A 348 -29.45 -31.44 3.41
C SER A 348 -30.91 -30.96 3.23
N GLN A 349 -31.62 -31.46 2.21
CA GLN A 349 -33.02 -31.11 1.94
C GLN A 349 -34.03 -31.80 2.87
N HIS A 350 -33.68 -32.95 3.46
CA HIS A 350 -34.62 -33.75 4.26
C HIS A 350 -34.57 -33.45 5.77
N ASP A 351 -33.46 -32.89 6.27
CA ASP A 351 -33.22 -32.70 7.71
C ASP A 351 -33.39 -31.23 8.20
N GLY A 352 -33.87 -30.33 7.35
CA GLY A 352 -34.07 -28.91 7.72
C GLY A 352 -32.78 -28.10 7.97
N LYS A 353 -31.59 -28.70 7.77
CA LYS A 353 -30.27 -28.06 7.84
C LYS A 353 -29.78 -27.60 6.46
N ALA A 354 -30.60 -26.84 5.74
CA ALA A 354 -30.33 -26.39 4.37
C ALA A 354 -29.32 -25.21 4.30
N GLN A 355 -28.12 -25.35 4.88
CA GLN A 355 -27.13 -24.26 4.95
C GLN A 355 -25.84 -24.47 4.13
N GLU A 356 -25.59 -25.64 3.53
CA GLU A 356 -24.27 -25.96 2.94
C GLU A 356 -24.24 -26.03 1.39
N GLY A 357 -25.27 -25.54 0.69
CA GLY A 357 -25.32 -25.53 -0.78
C GLY A 357 -24.78 -24.24 -1.43
N VAL A 358 -24.16 -24.38 -2.61
CA VAL A 358 -23.75 -23.28 -3.52
C VAL A 358 -24.88 -22.27 -3.77
N VAL A 359 -26.12 -22.75 -3.83
CA VAL A 359 -27.35 -21.99 -4.12
C VAL A 359 -28.38 -22.22 -3.00
N ALA A 360 -28.01 -21.99 -1.74
CA ALA A 360 -28.90 -22.17 -0.60
C ALA A 360 -30.09 -21.17 -0.64
N PRO A 361 -31.35 -21.61 -0.49
CA PRO A 361 -32.50 -20.70 -0.35
C PRO A 361 -32.28 -19.66 0.77
N GLY A 362 -32.65 -18.42 0.51
CA GLY A 362 -32.38 -17.28 1.40
C GLY A 362 -31.06 -16.55 1.14
N SER A 363 -30.18 -17.10 0.29
CA SER A 363 -29.07 -16.32 -0.30
C SER A 363 -29.61 -15.24 -1.23
N TYR A 364 -28.80 -14.22 -1.52
CA TYR A 364 -29.07 -13.25 -2.57
C TYR A 364 -28.16 -13.49 -3.77
N VAL A 365 -28.65 -13.26 -4.98
CA VAL A 365 -27.88 -13.30 -6.22
C VAL A 365 -28.03 -12.00 -6.99
N GLN A 366 -26.95 -11.54 -7.60
CA GLN A 366 -26.95 -10.46 -8.57
C GLN A 366 -26.07 -10.85 -9.76
N TYR A 367 -26.49 -10.47 -10.97
CA TYR A 367 -25.79 -10.84 -12.19
C TYR A 367 -24.98 -9.67 -12.75
N PHE A 368 -23.82 -10.03 -13.30
CA PHE A 368 -22.80 -9.12 -13.78
C PHE A 368 -22.23 -9.58 -15.10
N VAL A 369 -21.67 -8.64 -15.85
CA VAL A 369 -20.87 -8.90 -17.06
C VAL A 369 -19.57 -8.11 -16.99
N SER A 370 -18.61 -8.44 -17.85
CA SER A 370 -17.48 -7.56 -18.11
C SER A 370 -17.87 -6.44 -19.08
N PRO A 371 -17.31 -5.23 -18.94
CA PRO A 371 -17.35 -4.21 -19.98
C PRO A 371 -16.70 -4.73 -21.28
N PRO A 372 -17.07 -4.20 -22.46
CA PRO A 372 -16.47 -4.64 -23.72
C PRO A 372 -15.02 -4.16 -23.84
N ALA A 373 -14.13 -5.03 -24.33
CA ALA A 373 -12.71 -4.72 -24.48
C ALA A 373 -12.44 -3.53 -25.43
N THR A 374 -13.31 -3.29 -26.41
CA THR A 374 -13.23 -2.13 -27.32
C THR A 374 -13.47 -0.79 -26.62
N ALA A 375 -14.15 -0.79 -25.47
CA ALA A 375 -14.34 0.39 -24.64
C ALA A 375 -13.32 0.48 -23.50
N LYS A 376 -12.35 -0.45 -23.44
CA LYS A 376 -11.31 -0.45 -22.41
C LYS A 376 -10.64 0.91 -22.47
N PRO A 377 -10.70 1.70 -21.37
CA PRO A 377 -10.18 3.05 -21.40
C PRO A 377 -8.73 2.96 -21.84
N ALA A 378 -8.33 3.83 -22.76
CA ALA A 378 -6.92 4.08 -23.04
C ALA A 378 -6.35 4.72 -21.78
N LEU A 379 -6.05 3.89 -20.78
CA LEU A 379 -5.44 4.33 -19.55
C LEU A 379 -4.08 4.83 -19.97
N SER A 380 -3.95 6.15 -19.98
CA SER A 380 -2.64 6.76 -20.02
C SER A 380 -1.79 6.11 -18.89
N PRO A 381 -0.44 6.04 -18.98
CA PRO A 381 0.47 5.44 -17.97
C PRO A 381 0.36 5.97 -16.52
N THR A 382 -0.68 6.74 -16.29
CA THR A 382 -0.94 7.80 -15.35
C THR A 382 -2.21 7.50 -14.56
N GLN A 383 -2.84 6.33 -14.77
CA GLN A 383 -4.17 6.02 -14.24
C GLN A 383 -4.32 4.73 -13.40
N CYS A 384 -3.30 3.84 -13.21
CA CYS A 384 -3.30 2.98 -11.99
C CYS A 384 -2.02 2.91 -11.14
N SER A 385 -2.22 2.71 -9.83
CA SER A 385 -1.19 2.57 -8.79
C SER A 385 -0.38 1.32 -9.06
N PHE A 386 0.94 1.43 -9.09
CA PHE A 386 1.82 0.28 -9.30
C PHE A 386 1.77 -0.62 -8.07
N ALA A 387 1.09 -1.76 -8.22
CA ALA A 387 1.22 -2.86 -7.28
C ALA A 387 2.62 -3.46 -7.47
N SER A 388 3.36 -3.60 -6.36
CA SER A 388 4.70 -4.19 -6.41
C SER A 388 4.66 -5.70 -6.65
N VAL A 389 3.53 -6.32 -6.29
CA VAL A 389 3.20 -7.71 -6.59
C VAL A 389 1.75 -7.78 -7.05
N ALA A 390 1.47 -8.39 -8.21
CA ALA A 390 0.10 -8.65 -8.63
C ALA A 390 -0.08 -9.97 -9.37
N PHE A 391 -1.24 -10.61 -9.16
CA PHE A 391 -1.63 -11.83 -9.87
C PHE A 391 -3.02 -11.63 -10.46
N GLY A 392 -3.20 -12.02 -11.72
CA GLY A 392 -4.44 -11.75 -12.45
C GLY A 392 -5.06 -12.97 -13.13
N ALA A 393 -6.30 -12.81 -13.55
CA ALA A 393 -6.98 -13.73 -14.45
C ALA A 393 -6.99 -13.16 -15.87
N SER A 394 -6.61 -13.96 -16.86
CA SER A 394 -6.68 -13.61 -18.29
C SER A 394 -7.77 -14.40 -18.99
N GLU A 395 -8.17 -13.96 -20.19
CA GLU A 395 -9.02 -14.78 -21.05
C GLU A 395 -8.31 -16.10 -21.43
N SER A 396 -9.12 -17.14 -21.65
CA SER A 396 -8.65 -18.49 -21.99
C SER A 396 -7.82 -18.46 -23.29
N ALA A 397 -6.58 -18.94 -23.21
CA ALA A 397 -5.67 -19.00 -24.34
C ALA A 397 -6.14 -20.05 -25.37
N LEU A 398 -6.88 -19.60 -26.40
CA LEU A 398 -7.15 -20.36 -27.62
C LEU A 398 -6.05 -20.19 -28.69
N ALA A 399 -4.98 -19.44 -28.40
CA ALA A 399 -3.85 -19.31 -29.32
C ALA A 399 -2.81 -20.42 -29.06
N GLU A 400 -2.59 -21.27 -30.06
CA GLU A 400 -1.42 -22.15 -30.13
C GLU A 400 -0.15 -21.30 -30.31
N ASP A 401 0.42 -20.82 -29.21
CA ASP A 401 1.71 -20.13 -29.27
C ASP A 401 2.82 -21.16 -29.54
N THR A 402 3.41 -21.06 -30.73
CA THR A 402 4.60 -21.83 -31.11
C THR A 402 5.73 -21.57 -30.12
N ALA A 403 6.45 -22.63 -29.71
CA ALA A 403 7.61 -22.48 -28.83
C ALA A 403 8.63 -21.53 -29.47
N SER A 404 8.86 -20.38 -28.85
CA SER A 404 9.77 -19.37 -29.41
C SER A 404 11.21 -19.90 -29.39
N THR A 405 11.78 -20.12 -30.58
CA THR A 405 13.21 -20.34 -30.79
C THR A 405 13.97 -19.05 -31.11
N GLU A 406 13.25 -17.95 -31.36
CA GLU A 406 13.75 -16.61 -31.69
C GLU A 406 13.32 -15.63 -30.59
N GLY A 407 14.24 -15.31 -29.67
CA GLY A 407 14.00 -14.33 -28.61
C GLY A 407 14.02 -12.88 -29.13
N PRO A 408 13.47 -11.94 -28.35
CA PRO A 408 13.35 -10.53 -28.75
C PRO A 408 14.71 -9.86 -28.99
N SER A 409 14.72 -8.78 -29.78
CA SER A 409 15.92 -8.01 -30.14
C SER A 409 16.58 -7.27 -28.96
N GLY A 410 15.93 -7.20 -27.80
CA GLY A 410 16.43 -6.62 -26.56
C GLY A 410 15.56 -6.95 -25.35
N TRP A 411 16.10 -6.77 -24.15
CA TRP A 411 15.40 -6.98 -22.87
C TRP A 411 15.32 -5.67 -22.10
N GLU A 412 14.16 -5.36 -21.55
CA GLU A 412 13.93 -4.22 -20.64
C GLU A 412 13.75 -4.72 -19.21
N ILE A 413 14.39 -4.06 -18.24
CA ILE A 413 14.20 -4.35 -16.81
C ILE A 413 13.22 -3.33 -16.24
N VAL A 414 12.18 -3.85 -15.59
CA VAL A 414 11.18 -3.06 -14.88
C VAL A 414 11.32 -3.32 -13.38
N PRO A 415 12.02 -2.44 -12.64
CA PRO A 415 12.22 -2.64 -11.20
C PRO A 415 10.91 -2.43 -10.42
N GLY A 416 10.78 -3.13 -9.29
CA GLY A 416 9.62 -2.98 -8.39
C GLY A 416 8.31 -3.57 -8.93
N HIS A 417 8.37 -4.41 -9.96
CA HIS A 417 7.24 -5.04 -10.61
C HIS A 417 7.41 -6.56 -10.62
N PHE A 418 6.43 -7.28 -10.06
CA PHE A 418 6.46 -8.74 -9.99
C PHE A 418 5.06 -9.32 -10.09
N GLY A 419 4.84 -10.31 -10.96
CA GLY A 419 3.49 -10.85 -11.10
C GLY A 419 3.25 -11.67 -12.35
N ALA A 420 2.08 -12.28 -12.39
CA ALA A 420 1.67 -13.16 -13.50
C ALA A 420 0.15 -13.22 -13.66
N VAL A 421 -0.28 -13.81 -14.77
CA VAL A 421 -1.68 -14.13 -15.02
C VAL A 421 -1.89 -15.64 -15.17
N SER A 422 -3.10 -16.07 -14.85
CA SER A 422 -3.63 -17.43 -15.06
C SER A 422 -4.85 -17.38 -15.97
N SER A 423 -4.87 -18.21 -17.01
CA SER A 423 -6.03 -18.39 -17.89
C SER A 423 -7.12 -19.28 -17.29
N HIS A 424 -6.86 -19.90 -16.13
CA HIS A 424 -7.83 -20.72 -15.38
C HIS A 424 -8.55 -19.93 -14.28
N GLY A 425 -8.21 -18.65 -14.12
CA GLY A 425 -8.69 -17.79 -13.03
C GLY A 425 -7.87 -17.93 -11.75
N LEU A 426 -8.32 -17.21 -10.72
CA LEU A 426 -7.75 -17.20 -9.37
C LEU A 426 -8.75 -17.80 -8.38
N PHE A 427 -8.29 -18.69 -7.51
CA PHE A 427 -9.16 -19.36 -6.53
C PHE A 427 -8.94 -18.77 -5.15
N ILE A 428 -9.98 -18.14 -4.59
CA ILE A 428 -9.92 -17.47 -3.30
C ILE A 428 -10.59 -18.35 -2.25
N ALA A 429 -9.88 -18.63 -1.15
CA ALA A 429 -10.43 -19.26 0.04
C ALA A 429 -10.31 -18.32 1.24
N SER A 430 -11.37 -18.14 2.01
CA SER A 430 -11.41 -17.30 3.21
C SER A 430 -11.90 -18.13 4.41
N GLN A 431 -11.15 -18.09 5.51
CA GLN A 431 -11.47 -18.80 6.76
C GLN A 431 -11.94 -17.84 7.84
N GLY A 432 -13.20 -17.94 8.27
CA GLY A 432 -13.73 -17.09 9.35
C GLY A 432 -13.13 -17.36 10.74
N ASN A 433 -13.28 -16.41 11.68
CA ASN A 433 -12.74 -16.48 13.06
C ASN A 433 -13.21 -17.68 13.89
N LYS A 434 -14.32 -18.33 13.52
CA LYS A 434 -14.70 -19.64 14.06
C LYS A 434 -14.21 -20.68 13.06
N LEU A 435 -13.26 -21.51 13.47
CA LEU A 435 -12.58 -22.60 12.73
C LEU A 435 -13.49 -23.64 12.00
N ALA A 436 -14.78 -23.37 11.79
CA ALA A 436 -15.76 -24.34 11.27
C ALA A 436 -16.10 -24.20 9.78
N HIS A 437 -15.95 -23.03 9.14
CA HIS A 437 -16.37 -22.86 7.74
C HIS A 437 -15.36 -22.04 6.91
N THR A 438 -14.84 -22.66 5.84
CA THR A 438 -14.05 -22.00 4.79
C THR A 438 -14.98 -21.66 3.63
N THR A 439 -14.89 -20.45 3.10
CA THR A 439 -15.62 -20.04 1.89
C THR A 439 -14.67 -19.98 0.71
N GLU A 440 -15.04 -20.63 -0.39
CA GLU A 440 -14.21 -20.78 -1.58
C GLU A 440 -14.94 -20.24 -2.81
N THR A 441 -14.21 -19.61 -3.74
CA THR A 441 -14.75 -19.06 -4.99
C THR A 441 -13.65 -18.90 -6.04
N LYS A 442 -14.04 -18.99 -7.31
CA LYS A 442 -13.18 -18.79 -8.48
C LYS A 442 -13.46 -17.42 -9.09
N LEU A 443 -12.42 -16.63 -9.27
CA LEU A 443 -12.43 -15.37 -9.99
C LEU A 443 -11.79 -15.58 -11.36
N ASP A 444 -12.62 -15.85 -12.37
CA ASP A 444 -12.23 -16.04 -13.76
C ASP A 444 -12.75 -14.92 -14.68
N VAL A 445 -13.17 -13.80 -14.08
CA VAL A 445 -13.49 -12.58 -14.82
C VAL A 445 -12.18 -12.08 -15.45
N PRO A 446 -12.14 -11.86 -16.78
CA PRO A 446 -10.97 -11.30 -17.43
C PRO A 446 -10.56 -9.97 -16.80
N ASP A 447 -9.25 -9.70 -16.73
CA ASP A 447 -8.71 -8.50 -16.06
C ASP A 447 -9.05 -8.43 -14.55
N THR A 448 -9.40 -9.55 -13.89
CA THR A 448 -9.35 -9.63 -12.43
C THR A 448 -7.91 -9.54 -11.96
N TRP A 449 -7.68 -8.79 -10.88
CA TRP A 449 -6.37 -8.63 -10.26
C TRP A 449 -6.42 -8.73 -8.74
N LEU A 450 -5.52 -9.53 -8.18
CA LEU A 450 -5.09 -9.48 -6.79
C LEU A 450 -3.79 -8.67 -6.72
N LYS A 451 -3.75 -7.62 -5.91
CA LYS A 451 -2.64 -6.66 -5.85
C LYS A 451 -2.14 -6.48 -4.43
N TRP A 452 -0.82 -6.47 -4.22
CA TRP A 452 -0.18 -5.92 -3.03
C TRP A 452 0.18 -4.45 -3.30
N LEU A 453 -0.61 -3.56 -2.71
CA LEU A 453 -0.41 -2.12 -2.74
C LEU A 453 0.67 -1.76 -1.72
N ARG A 454 1.77 -1.14 -2.17
CA ARG A 454 2.80 -0.66 -1.24
C ARG A 454 2.20 0.39 -0.31
N ALA A 455 2.44 0.21 0.98
CA ALA A 455 2.14 1.26 1.96
C ALA A 455 2.98 2.49 1.63
N ALA A 456 2.36 3.67 1.71
CA ALA A 456 2.97 4.96 1.34
C ALA A 456 4.41 5.10 1.89
N ILE A 457 5.39 5.17 1.00
CA ILE A 457 6.74 5.62 1.33
C ILE A 457 6.66 7.06 1.83
N PHE A 458 6.92 7.32 3.10
CA PHE A 458 6.92 8.68 3.64
C PHE A 458 8.31 9.32 3.62
N ASN A 459 8.52 10.26 2.70
CA ASN A 459 9.78 11.00 2.66
C ASN A 459 9.91 12.02 3.77
N LEU A 460 10.93 11.85 4.61
CA LEU A 460 11.26 12.71 5.72
C LEU A 460 12.58 13.45 5.43
N HIS A 461 12.49 14.65 4.85
CA HIS A 461 13.63 15.43 4.36
C HIS A 461 14.61 15.97 5.45
N ASN A 462 14.54 15.50 6.70
CA ASN A 462 15.45 15.83 7.81
C ASN A 462 15.44 14.73 8.89
N THR A 463 16.60 14.32 9.38
CA THR A 463 16.73 13.31 10.47
C THR A 463 16.03 13.54 11.81
N ASN A 464 15.52 14.73 12.08
CA ASN A 464 14.74 15.03 13.29
C ASN A 464 13.33 14.39 13.26
N SER A 465 12.85 13.91 12.11
CA SER A 465 11.56 13.19 11.98
C SER A 465 11.68 11.66 12.08
N SER A 466 12.86 11.14 12.42
CA SER A 466 13.10 9.69 12.67
C SER A 466 12.12 9.05 13.67
N ARG A 467 11.53 9.84 14.58
CA ARG A 467 10.49 9.35 15.51
C ARG A 467 9.15 9.11 14.84
N ILE A 468 8.78 9.92 13.85
CA ILE A 468 7.60 9.71 13.01
C ILE A 468 7.84 8.49 12.12
N ALA A 469 9.03 8.36 11.52
CA ALA A 469 9.42 7.17 10.77
C ALA A 469 9.27 5.89 11.60
N LYS A 470 9.83 5.88 12.83
CA LYS A 470 9.76 4.74 13.74
C LYS A 470 8.33 4.40 14.15
N LEU A 471 7.47 5.39 14.34
CA LEU A 471 6.05 5.17 14.60
C LEU A 471 5.39 4.49 13.39
N LEU A 472 5.57 5.04 12.19
CA LEU A 472 4.98 4.50 10.96
C LEU A 472 5.47 3.07 10.70
N ILE A 473 6.78 2.81 10.81
CA ILE A 473 7.35 1.46 10.68
C ILE A 473 6.78 0.51 11.75
N ALA A 474 6.72 0.95 13.01
CA ALA A 474 6.12 0.15 14.09
C ALA A 474 4.61 -0.13 13.87
N LYS A 475 3.93 0.71 13.09
CA LYS A 475 2.54 0.56 12.68
C LYS A 475 2.36 -0.13 11.34
N GLY A 476 3.43 -0.70 10.78
CA GLY A 476 3.39 -1.47 9.55
C GLY A 476 3.21 -0.60 8.31
N PHE A 477 3.90 0.54 8.23
CA PHE A 477 4.08 1.29 6.98
C PHE A 477 5.52 1.12 6.48
N GLU A 478 5.69 1.11 5.15
CA GLU A 478 7.00 1.29 4.52
C GLU A 478 7.37 2.77 4.55
N VAL A 479 8.62 3.08 4.85
CA VAL A 479 9.11 4.45 4.92
C VAL A 479 10.43 4.50 4.18
N ALA A 480 10.57 5.42 3.23
CA ALA A 480 11.81 5.67 2.51
C ALA A 480 12.10 7.16 2.45
N THR A 481 13.36 7.52 2.25
CA THR A 481 13.78 8.92 2.12
C THR A 481 14.87 9.06 1.07
N ASN A 482 14.88 10.22 0.39
CA ASN A 482 15.95 10.55 -0.52
C ASN A 482 17.23 10.95 0.25
N VAL A 483 18.28 10.15 0.09
CA VAL A 483 19.59 10.37 0.74
C VAL A 483 20.63 11.06 -0.13
N LYS A 484 20.32 11.32 -1.42
CA LYS A 484 21.26 12.00 -2.32
C LYS A 484 21.66 13.38 -1.77
N GLY A 485 22.97 13.57 -1.62
CA GLY A 485 23.56 14.81 -1.09
C GLY A 485 23.37 15.01 0.42
N ARG A 486 22.97 13.99 1.17
CA ARG A 486 22.87 14.04 2.64
C ARG A 486 24.19 13.63 3.31
N SER A 487 24.39 14.08 4.56
CA SER A 487 25.56 13.70 5.36
C SER A 487 25.51 12.23 5.81
N GLU A 488 26.66 11.61 6.05
CA GLU A 488 26.76 10.22 6.55
C GLU A 488 25.96 10.02 7.85
N ASP A 489 26.04 10.97 8.77
CA ASP A 489 25.23 11.02 9.99
C ASP A 489 23.71 10.94 9.72
N THR A 490 23.27 11.51 8.60
CA THR A 490 21.86 11.51 8.19
C THR A 490 21.45 10.14 7.65
N VAL A 491 22.30 9.59 6.78
CA VAL A 491 22.14 8.25 6.21
C VAL A 491 22.08 7.20 7.33
N GLN A 492 23.01 7.24 8.28
CA GLN A 492 23.05 6.28 9.38
C GLN A 492 21.80 6.34 10.26
N ARG A 493 21.29 7.54 10.59
CA ARG A 493 20.05 7.68 11.37
C ARG A 493 18.81 7.14 10.64
N ALA A 494 18.77 7.25 9.31
CA ALA A 494 17.71 6.67 8.50
C ALA A 494 17.79 5.12 8.54
N ARG A 495 19.00 4.56 8.39
CA ARG A 495 19.24 3.11 8.55
C ARG A 495 18.83 2.61 9.94
N ASP A 496 19.24 3.30 11.00
CA ASP A 496 18.90 2.97 12.40
C ASP A 496 17.41 3.08 12.70
N ALA A 497 16.65 3.81 11.86
CA ALA A 497 15.21 3.91 11.95
C ALA A 497 14.47 2.85 11.14
N GLY A 498 15.16 2.06 10.32
CA GLY A 498 14.56 1.09 9.39
C GLY A 498 13.99 1.74 8.13
N VAL A 499 14.43 2.95 7.79
CA VAL A 499 13.97 3.70 6.60
C VAL A 499 14.74 3.23 5.37
N GLU A 500 14.02 2.93 4.29
CA GLU A 500 14.59 2.64 2.98
C GLU A 500 15.27 3.88 2.38
N LEU A 501 16.42 3.68 1.73
CA LEU A 501 17.21 4.78 1.20
C LEU A 501 17.08 4.81 -0.32
N ILE A 502 16.66 5.96 -0.85
CA ILE A 502 16.46 6.18 -2.28
C ILE A 502 17.41 7.30 -2.73
N ASP A 503 17.94 7.20 -3.95
CA ASP A 503 18.97 8.12 -4.45
C ASP A 503 18.44 9.20 -5.41
N SER A 504 17.12 9.32 -5.59
CA SER A 504 16.51 10.40 -6.38
C SER A 504 15.12 10.79 -5.90
N ASP A 505 14.71 12.04 -6.14
CA ASP A 505 13.33 12.49 -5.84
C ASP A 505 12.32 11.91 -6.83
N PHE A 506 12.75 11.58 -8.05
CA PHE A 506 11.91 10.93 -9.05
C PHE A 506 11.52 9.51 -8.61
N ASP A 507 12.51 8.69 -8.25
CA ASP A 507 12.28 7.32 -7.77
C ASP A 507 11.45 7.33 -6.51
N LEU A 508 11.74 8.28 -5.62
CA LEU A 508 10.96 8.48 -4.41
C LEU A 508 9.50 8.84 -4.76
N ALA A 509 9.26 9.93 -5.47
CA ALA A 509 7.92 10.38 -5.82
C ALA A 509 7.14 9.27 -6.55
N SER A 510 7.77 8.55 -7.47
CA SER A 510 7.17 7.44 -8.23
C SER A 510 6.70 6.28 -7.34
N GLN A 511 7.45 5.95 -6.29
CA GLN A 511 7.17 4.82 -5.39
C GLN A 511 6.28 5.19 -4.18
N CYS A 512 6.22 6.48 -3.83
CA CYS A 512 5.42 6.96 -2.69
C CYS A 512 3.95 7.13 -3.07
N ALA A 513 3.04 6.82 -2.14
CA ALA A 513 1.64 7.21 -2.25
C ALA A 513 1.36 8.56 -1.54
N ALA A 514 2.19 8.93 -0.55
CA ALA A 514 2.13 10.18 0.19
C ALA A 514 3.53 10.63 0.64
N VAL A 515 3.80 11.93 0.67
CA VAL A 515 5.05 12.53 1.16
C VAL A 515 4.75 13.40 2.39
N LEU A 516 5.40 13.11 3.54
CA LEU A 516 5.31 13.93 4.75
C LEU A 516 6.46 14.95 4.79
N SER A 517 6.22 16.17 4.32
CA SER A 517 7.25 17.20 4.31
C SER A 517 7.52 17.73 5.71
N VAL A 518 8.61 17.25 6.33
CA VAL A 518 9.10 17.70 7.65
C VAL A 518 10.55 18.17 7.54
N VAL A 519 10.74 19.47 7.35
CA VAL A 519 12.02 20.18 7.16
C VAL A 519 12.08 21.46 7.99
N PRO A 520 13.28 22.06 8.16
CA PRO A 520 13.38 23.43 8.65
C PRO A 520 12.60 24.40 7.73
N PRO A 521 11.98 25.47 8.26
CA PRO A 521 11.15 26.39 7.47
C PRO A 521 11.83 26.93 6.21
N ARG A 522 13.12 27.25 6.30
CA ARG A 522 13.94 27.73 5.17
C ARG A 522 14.05 26.78 3.98
N ASP A 523 13.80 25.49 4.19
CA ASP A 523 13.97 24.44 3.19
C ASP A 523 12.60 23.97 2.63
N ALA A 524 11.48 24.53 3.12
CA ALA A 524 10.12 24.07 2.81
C ALA A 524 9.75 24.27 1.34
N GLU A 525 9.85 25.49 0.81
CA GLU A 525 9.53 25.79 -0.59
C GLU A 525 10.44 25.02 -1.55
N ALA A 526 11.75 25.02 -1.31
CA ALA A 526 12.70 24.25 -2.13
C ALA A 526 12.42 22.73 -2.11
N THR A 527 11.85 22.21 -1.02
CA THR A 527 11.43 20.81 -0.93
C THR A 527 10.16 20.57 -1.75
N ALA A 528 9.18 21.47 -1.69
CA ALA A 528 7.99 21.40 -2.53
C ALA A 528 8.37 21.46 -4.02
N ASP A 529 9.25 22.39 -4.40
CA ASP A 529 9.75 22.53 -5.78
C ASP A 529 10.42 21.25 -6.27
N ARG A 530 11.28 20.62 -5.46
CA ARG A 530 11.91 19.33 -5.82
C ARG A 530 10.91 18.21 -6.11
N ILE A 531 9.81 18.14 -5.35
CA ILE A 531 8.76 17.15 -5.59
C ILE A 531 7.92 17.51 -6.81
N ILE A 532 7.64 18.81 -7.03
CA ILE A 532 6.99 19.29 -8.24
C ILE A 532 7.83 18.92 -9.47
N ASP A 533 9.13 19.21 -9.45
CA ASP A 533 10.08 18.87 -10.52
C ASP A 533 10.11 17.36 -10.78
N ALA A 534 10.17 16.55 -9.72
CA ALA A 534 10.14 15.09 -9.81
C ALA A 534 8.83 14.55 -10.40
N LEU A 535 7.74 15.29 -10.21
CA LEU A 535 6.42 14.94 -10.75
C LEU A 535 6.15 15.58 -12.11
N GLN A 536 7.00 16.46 -12.61
CA GLN A 536 6.75 17.22 -13.82
C GLN A 536 6.84 16.32 -15.06
N GLY A 537 5.81 16.37 -15.91
CA GLY A 537 5.66 15.44 -17.04
C GLY A 537 5.36 14.00 -16.62
N THR A 538 5.35 13.72 -15.31
CA THR A 538 4.81 12.49 -14.74
C THR A 538 3.32 12.65 -14.52
N THR A 539 2.69 11.53 -14.28
CA THR A 539 1.28 11.41 -14.53
C THR A 539 0.88 10.19 -13.69
N ARG A 540 -0.12 10.34 -12.81
CA ARG A 540 -0.34 9.40 -11.70
C ARG A 540 -1.82 9.10 -11.40
N PRO A 541 -2.10 7.83 -11.08
CA PRO A 541 -3.43 7.26 -10.89
C PRO A 541 -4.21 7.74 -9.69
N VAL A 542 -3.43 7.86 -8.65
CA VAL A 542 -3.75 8.37 -7.35
C VAL A 542 -2.73 9.48 -7.25
N PRO A 543 -3.20 10.73 -7.10
CA PRO A 543 -2.29 11.83 -6.95
C PRO A 543 -1.37 11.55 -5.76
N LEU A 544 -0.11 11.97 -5.85
CA LEU A 544 0.76 11.94 -4.70
C LEU A 544 0.18 12.88 -3.63
N TYR A 545 -0.08 12.40 -2.42
CA TYR A 545 -0.50 13.29 -1.34
C TYR A 545 0.74 13.95 -0.72
N PHE A 546 0.98 15.22 -1.04
CA PHE A 546 2.02 16.01 -0.42
C PHE A 546 1.45 16.70 0.83
N ILE A 547 1.85 16.20 2.00
CA ILE A 547 1.39 16.71 3.29
C ILE A 547 2.49 17.62 3.85
N ASP A 548 2.27 18.93 3.77
CA ASP A 548 3.17 19.92 4.34
C ASP A 548 3.00 19.94 5.86
N MET A 549 4.06 19.61 6.61
CA MET A 549 4.03 19.56 8.08
C MET A 549 5.04 20.54 8.71
N ASN A 550 5.48 21.50 7.91
CA ASN A 550 6.55 22.43 8.25
C ASN A 550 6.07 23.55 9.18
N ALA A 551 6.99 24.12 9.96
CA ALA A 551 6.68 25.24 10.86
C ALA A 551 6.76 26.58 10.10
N VAL A 552 5.87 26.77 9.12
CA VAL A 552 5.81 27.93 8.22
C VAL A 552 4.55 28.76 8.42
N ALA A 553 4.58 30.02 7.99
CA ALA A 553 3.42 30.91 7.99
C ALA A 553 2.35 30.46 6.99
N PRO A 554 1.07 30.81 7.22
CA PRO A 554 -0.02 30.51 6.28
C PRO A 554 0.26 30.98 4.85
N SER A 555 0.87 32.15 4.66
CA SER A 555 1.23 32.65 3.32
C SER A 555 2.30 31.80 2.63
N THR A 556 3.28 31.27 3.37
CA THR A 556 4.30 30.36 2.85
C THR A 556 3.68 29.01 2.47
N CYS A 557 2.78 28.47 3.28
CA CYS A 557 2.01 27.26 2.95
C CYS A 557 1.12 27.47 1.70
N LYS A 558 0.39 28.59 1.63
CA LYS A 558 -0.42 28.99 0.46
C LYS A 558 0.43 29.15 -0.80
N SER A 559 1.66 29.67 -0.68
CA SER A 559 2.64 29.78 -1.79
C SER A 559 2.98 28.39 -2.36
N MET A 560 3.32 27.43 -1.50
CA MET A 560 3.59 26.05 -1.93
C MET A 560 2.37 25.40 -2.57
N ALA A 561 1.19 25.50 -1.94
CA ALA A 561 -0.05 24.99 -2.50
C ALA A 561 -0.34 25.58 -3.90
N ALA A 562 -0.16 26.89 -4.07
CA ALA A 562 -0.29 27.54 -5.37
C ALA A 562 0.74 27.05 -6.39
N ALA A 563 1.96 26.72 -5.97
CA ALA A 563 2.99 26.15 -6.84
C ALA A 563 2.59 24.77 -7.37
N PHE A 564 2.04 23.89 -6.53
CA PHE A 564 1.48 22.60 -6.96
C PHE A 564 0.34 22.78 -7.97
N THR A 565 -0.62 23.66 -7.66
CA THR A 565 -1.76 23.96 -8.56
C THR A 565 -1.31 24.53 -9.90
N ARG A 566 -0.37 25.48 -9.89
CA ARG A 566 0.16 26.13 -11.10
C ARG A 566 0.92 25.15 -11.99
N SER A 567 1.66 24.23 -11.38
CA SER A 567 2.49 23.26 -12.11
C SER A 567 1.68 22.10 -12.70
N ARG A 568 0.42 21.94 -12.27
CA ARG A 568 -0.51 20.89 -12.75
C ARG A 568 0.08 19.48 -12.65
N VAL A 569 0.91 19.27 -11.64
CA VAL A 569 1.49 17.97 -11.33
C VAL A 569 0.42 17.08 -10.69
N PRO A 570 0.51 15.74 -10.83
CA PRO A 570 -0.48 14.82 -10.27
C PRO A 570 -0.28 14.62 -8.76
N ALA A 571 -0.53 15.67 -7.98
CA ALA A 571 -0.40 15.70 -6.53
C ALA A 571 -1.55 16.44 -5.86
N VAL A 572 -1.92 16.00 -4.66
CA VAL A 572 -2.85 16.66 -3.75
C VAL A 572 -2.04 17.29 -2.64
N PHE A 573 -2.25 18.58 -2.38
CA PHE A 573 -1.56 19.31 -1.32
C PHE A 573 -2.43 19.36 -0.06
N ILE A 574 -1.89 18.94 1.09
CA ILE A 574 -2.54 19.05 2.39
C ILE A 574 -1.69 19.95 3.29
N ASP A 575 -2.30 21.01 3.84
CA ASP A 575 -1.70 21.80 4.92
C ASP A 575 -1.86 21.05 6.24
N ALA A 576 -0.77 20.76 6.92
CA ALA A 576 -0.77 20.05 8.18
C ALA A 576 0.24 20.66 9.15
N CYS A 577 0.10 20.33 10.43
CA CYS A 577 1.09 20.75 11.41
C CYS A 577 1.29 19.73 12.53
N ILE A 578 2.47 19.77 13.15
CA ILE A 578 2.79 18.91 14.30
C ILE A 578 2.62 19.72 15.57
N ILE A 579 1.72 19.31 16.46
CA ILE A 579 1.55 19.89 17.80
C ILE A 579 1.90 18.83 18.86
N GLY A 580 2.91 19.13 19.69
CA GLY A 580 3.34 18.25 20.77
C GLY A 580 4.73 17.66 20.55
N ALA A 581 5.07 16.68 21.40
CA ALA A 581 6.37 16.01 21.37
C ALA A 581 6.43 14.95 20.25
N PRO A 582 7.62 14.63 19.71
CA PRO A 582 7.78 13.54 18.76
C PRO A 582 7.32 12.19 19.32
N PRO A 583 6.88 11.24 18.46
CA PRO A 583 6.38 9.95 18.92
C PRO A 583 7.38 9.14 19.78
N ARG A 584 6.87 8.47 20.83
CA ARG A 584 7.67 7.58 21.69
C ARG A 584 6.82 6.52 22.40
N LEU A 585 7.43 5.39 22.78
CA LEU A 585 6.80 4.36 23.62
C LEU A 585 6.63 4.83 25.08
N ARG A 586 5.57 4.37 25.74
CA ARG A 586 5.17 4.71 27.12
C ARG A 586 6.05 4.06 28.21
N SER A 587 6.96 3.16 27.85
CA SER A 587 7.70 2.29 28.79
C SER A 587 9.21 2.56 28.96
N VAL A 588 9.71 3.77 28.70
CA VAL A 588 11.13 4.10 29.03
C VAL A 588 11.24 5.32 29.95
N PRO A 589 11.50 5.12 31.26
CA PRO A 589 12.08 6.17 32.09
C PRO A 589 13.60 6.21 31.84
N ASN A 590 14.12 7.26 31.18
CA ASN A 590 15.32 7.99 31.65
C ASN A 590 15.72 9.20 30.78
N ALA A 591 16.16 10.24 31.52
CA ALA A 591 17.01 11.39 31.21
C ALA A 591 16.84 12.08 29.84
N GLY A 592 16.04 13.16 29.78
CA GLY A 592 16.36 14.31 28.92
C GLY A 592 15.33 14.79 27.90
N THR A 593 14.10 14.26 27.87
CA THR A 593 13.04 14.81 26.99
C THR A 593 11.80 15.25 27.77
N ASN A 594 11.88 16.48 28.26
CA ASN A 594 10.89 17.15 29.09
C ASN A 594 9.85 17.88 28.22
N VAL A 595 8.56 17.51 28.30
CA VAL A 595 7.41 18.40 28.00
C VAL A 595 6.31 18.13 29.02
N SER A 596 5.63 19.22 29.40
CA SER A 596 4.41 19.30 30.21
C SER A 596 3.43 18.17 29.90
N SER A 597 2.79 17.67 30.96
CA SER A 597 1.62 16.78 30.97
C SER A 597 0.88 16.72 29.63
N SER A 598 1.18 15.70 28.83
CA SER A 598 0.36 15.32 27.69
C SER A 598 -0.93 14.70 28.23
N SER A 599 -1.97 15.50 28.40
CA SER A 599 -3.35 15.02 28.52
C SER A 599 -3.86 14.64 27.13
N ALA A 600 -3.17 13.73 26.44
CA ALA A 600 -3.82 13.01 25.35
C ALA A 600 -4.84 12.07 26.01
N PRO A 601 -6.12 12.05 25.60
CA PRO A 601 -7.04 11.03 26.05
C PRO A 601 -6.43 9.65 25.74
N PRO A 602 -6.58 8.65 26.62
CA PRO A 602 -6.25 7.28 26.27
C PRO A 602 -7.00 6.92 24.98
N THR A 603 -6.29 6.43 23.97
CA THR A 603 -6.95 5.73 22.86
C THR A 603 -7.57 4.45 23.43
N GLU A 604 -8.81 4.15 23.05
CA GLU A 604 -9.53 2.94 23.52
C GLU A 604 -8.80 1.64 23.12
N ASP A 605 -7.96 1.70 22.08
CA ASP A 605 -6.99 0.68 21.74
C ASP A 605 -5.71 0.87 22.56
N GLY A 606 -5.34 -0.13 23.36
CA GLY A 606 -4.20 -0.16 24.29
C GLY A 606 -2.81 -0.03 23.64
N ASP A 607 -2.59 1.05 22.90
CA ASP A 607 -1.39 1.33 22.15
C ASP A 607 -0.36 2.05 23.03
N ASP A 608 0.85 1.49 23.14
CA ASP A 608 1.91 1.99 24.02
C ASP A 608 2.59 3.26 23.50
N TRP A 609 2.08 3.93 22.46
CA TRP A 609 2.70 5.14 21.91
C TRP A 609 2.10 6.43 22.47
N ILE A 610 2.96 7.43 22.64
CA ILE A 610 2.61 8.85 22.74
C ILE A 610 2.77 9.41 21.34
N VAL A 611 1.70 9.95 20.76
CA VAL A 611 1.64 10.49 19.39
C VAL A 611 1.33 11.99 19.49
N PRO A 612 1.99 12.86 18.70
CA PRO A 612 1.62 14.29 18.63
C PRO A 612 0.22 14.45 18.02
N GLY A 613 -0.41 15.60 18.25
CA GLY A 613 -1.58 15.99 17.48
C GLY A 613 -1.16 16.47 16.09
N MET A 614 -1.92 16.09 15.06
CA MET A 614 -1.71 16.52 13.69
C MET A 614 -2.96 17.20 13.10
N PRO A 615 -3.23 18.47 13.42
CA PRO A 615 -4.23 19.25 12.71
C PRO A 615 -3.89 19.37 11.22
N MET A 616 -4.91 19.26 10.37
CA MET A 616 -4.82 19.34 8.92
C MET A 616 -5.91 20.27 8.38
N SER A 617 -5.65 20.94 7.27
CA SER A 617 -6.61 21.79 6.58
C SER A 617 -6.37 21.82 5.08
N GLY A 618 -7.36 22.33 4.36
CA GLY A 618 -7.40 22.34 2.90
C GLY A 618 -8.65 21.65 2.37
N PRO A 619 -8.95 21.83 1.07
CA PRO A 619 -10.15 21.31 0.44
C PRO A 619 -10.16 19.77 0.38
N ASP A 620 -8.96 19.17 0.32
CA ASP A 620 -8.76 17.73 0.31
C ASP A 620 -8.33 17.23 1.71
N THR A 621 -8.65 15.98 2.00
CA THR A 621 -8.38 15.31 3.28
C THR A 621 -7.68 13.97 3.06
N LEU A 622 -7.08 13.43 4.12
CA LEU A 622 -6.53 12.07 4.06
C LEU A 622 -7.60 10.99 3.92
N VAL A 623 -8.89 11.25 4.18
CA VAL A 623 -9.95 10.25 3.93
C VAL A 623 -10.36 10.20 2.45
N ASP A 624 -9.99 11.21 1.66
CA ASP A 624 -10.18 11.22 0.20
C ASP A 624 -9.16 10.33 -0.51
N PHE A 625 -8.17 9.82 0.23
CA PHE A 625 -7.27 8.78 -0.26
C PHE A 625 -8.10 7.55 -0.69
N PRO A 626 -7.83 6.92 -1.85
CA PRO A 626 -8.56 5.73 -2.28
C PRO A 626 -8.57 4.63 -1.20
N GLY A 627 -9.75 4.04 -0.97
CA GLY A 627 -9.97 3.01 0.06
C GLY A 627 -10.91 3.42 1.21
N GLY A 628 -11.34 4.68 1.26
CA GLY A 628 -12.39 5.14 2.19
C GLY A 628 -11.99 5.05 3.67
N ALA A 629 -12.98 4.82 4.55
CA ALA A 629 -12.81 4.89 6.02
C ALA A 629 -11.86 3.83 6.61
N GLU A 630 -11.57 2.76 5.88
CA GLU A 630 -10.61 1.71 6.28
C GLU A 630 -9.33 1.73 5.42
N GLY A 631 -9.23 2.64 4.45
CA GLY A 631 -8.14 2.74 3.50
C GLY A 631 -6.86 3.37 4.07
N LEU A 632 -5.81 3.39 3.24
CA LEU A 632 -4.47 3.86 3.60
C LEU A 632 -4.46 5.24 4.27
N GLY A 633 -5.23 6.20 3.74
CA GLY A 633 -5.27 7.56 4.26
C GLY A 633 -5.99 7.68 5.60
N ALA A 634 -7.07 6.93 5.83
CA ALA A 634 -7.74 6.86 7.13
C ALA A 634 -6.81 6.25 8.20
N ARG A 635 -6.11 5.16 7.85
CA ARG A 635 -5.11 4.51 8.71
C ARG A 635 -3.93 5.44 9.02
N LEU A 636 -3.44 6.17 8.02
CA LEU A 636 -2.38 7.16 8.19
C LEU A 636 -2.80 8.28 9.13
N SER A 637 -3.99 8.84 8.91
CA SER A 637 -4.56 9.89 9.77
C SER A 637 -4.67 9.39 11.21
N ALA A 638 -5.21 8.19 11.44
CA ALA A 638 -5.34 7.61 12.77
C ALA A 638 -3.98 7.43 13.47
N VAL A 639 -2.98 6.89 12.76
CA VAL A 639 -1.64 6.65 13.32
C VAL A 639 -0.91 7.95 13.65
N LEU A 640 -1.13 9.02 12.90
CA LEU A 640 -0.49 10.31 13.14
C LEU A 640 -1.26 11.23 14.12
N GLY A 641 -2.39 10.79 14.66
CA GLY A 641 -3.26 11.66 15.48
C GLY A 641 -3.88 12.79 14.66
N GLY A 642 -4.22 12.49 13.41
CA GLY A 642 -4.72 13.40 12.39
C GLY A 642 -6.12 13.93 12.70
N LYS A 643 -6.31 15.23 12.52
CA LYS A 643 -7.63 15.89 12.62
C LYS A 643 -7.77 16.95 11.54
N HIS A 644 -8.72 16.78 10.63
CA HIS A 644 -9.08 17.86 9.70
C HIS A 644 -9.86 18.95 10.45
N ILE A 645 -9.43 20.20 10.34
CA ILE A 645 -9.95 21.32 11.14
C ILE A 645 -10.57 22.44 10.31
N SER A 646 -10.31 22.49 9.00
CA SER A 646 -10.77 23.57 8.12
C SER A 646 -10.60 23.19 6.64
N PRO A 647 -11.52 23.58 5.75
CA PRO A 647 -11.32 23.45 4.31
C PRO A 647 -10.29 24.46 3.74
N GLU A 648 -9.86 25.45 4.53
CA GLU A 648 -8.98 26.52 4.05
C GLU A 648 -7.50 26.18 4.26
N ILE A 649 -6.71 26.23 3.18
CA ILE A 649 -5.25 26.10 3.25
C ILE A 649 -4.67 27.28 4.05
N GLY A 650 -3.80 26.98 5.01
CA GLY A 650 -3.16 27.92 5.93
C GLY A 650 -3.76 27.89 7.33
N ALA A 651 -4.91 27.24 7.56
CA ALA A 651 -5.53 27.19 8.89
C ALA A 651 -4.75 26.32 9.87
N ALA A 652 -4.24 25.16 9.45
CA ALA A 652 -3.42 24.28 10.28
C ALA A 652 -2.05 24.91 10.57
N SER A 653 -1.42 25.50 9.55
CA SER A 653 -0.21 26.31 9.70
C SER A 653 -0.43 27.50 10.65
N GLY A 654 -1.53 28.23 10.51
CA GLY A 654 -1.89 29.36 11.38
C GLY A 654 -2.09 28.95 12.84
N LEU A 655 -2.82 27.85 13.08
CA LEU A 655 -2.97 27.26 14.41
C LEU A 655 -1.60 26.93 15.03
N LYS A 656 -0.70 26.35 14.25
CA LYS A 656 0.65 26.04 14.70
C LYS A 656 1.45 27.28 15.08
N MET A 657 1.37 28.34 14.28
CA MET A 657 2.08 29.60 14.53
C MET A 657 1.57 30.26 15.81
N CYS A 658 0.25 30.32 16.01
CA CYS A 658 -0.37 30.82 17.24
C CYS A 658 0.00 29.98 18.48
N PHE A 659 0.05 28.65 18.35
CA PHE A 659 0.51 27.79 19.45
C PHE A 659 2.01 27.99 19.75
N ALA A 660 2.83 28.13 18.70
CA ALA A 660 4.27 28.31 18.83
C ALA A 660 4.63 29.68 19.43
N SER A 661 3.84 30.72 19.17
CA SER A 661 4.07 32.06 19.75
C SER A 661 3.94 32.04 21.28
N MET A 662 2.98 31.30 21.83
CA MET A 662 2.81 31.16 23.29
C MET A 662 3.94 30.36 23.96
N SER A 663 4.57 29.43 23.26
CA SER A 663 5.64 28.59 23.81
C SER A 663 7.04 29.20 23.60
N LYS A 664 7.40 29.49 22.35
CA LYS A 664 8.70 30.06 21.98
C LYS A 664 8.76 31.56 22.26
N GLY A 665 7.66 32.30 22.12
CA GLY A 665 7.64 33.71 22.53
C GLY A 665 7.92 33.86 24.03
N PHE A 666 7.26 33.04 24.86
CA PHE A 666 7.51 33.03 26.31
C PHE A 666 8.96 32.66 26.66
N THR A 667 9.53 31.65 26.00
CA THR A 667 10.93 31.25 26.23
C THR A 667 11.91 32.38 25.85
N ALA A 668 11.61 33.17 24.82
CA ALA A 668 12.43 34.33 24.46
C ALA A 668 12.35 35.43 25.53
N ILE A 669 11.14 35.75 26.00
CA ILE A 669 10.93 36.72 27.10
C ILE A 669 11.70 36.30 28.35
N ALA A 670 11.57 35.03 28.74
CA ALA A 670 12.29 34.47 29.87
C ALA A 670 13.81 34.58 29.69
N THR A 671 14.33 34.16 28.53
CA THR A 671 15.77 34.20 28.22
C THR A 671 16.31 35.63 28.33
N GLN A 672 15.61 36.61 27.75
CA GLN A 672 16.00 38.01 27.81
C GLN A 672 15.93 38.56 29.24
N SER A 673 14.87 38.25 29.99
CA SER A 673 14.69 38.68 31.38
C SER A 673 15.79 38.15 32.30
N PHE A 674 16.06 36.84 32.28
CA PHE A 674 17.08 36.23 33.13
C PHE A 674 18.51 36.64 32.74
N THR A 675 18.79 36.79 31.44
CA THR A 675 20.09 37.32 30.99
C THR A 675 20.29 38.75 31.48
N THR A 676 19.25 39.59 31.43
CA THR A 676 19.31 40.97 31.92
C THR A 676 19.48 41.01 33.44
N ALA A 677 18.73 40.21 34.19
CA ALA A 677 18.85 40.10 35.64
C ALA A 677 20.23 39.62 36.08
N SER A 678 20.83 38.68 35.33
CA SER A 678 22.21 38.24 35.55
C SER A 678 23.22 39.38 35.37
N ARG A 679 23.10 40.17 34.30
CA ARG A 679 23.98 41.34 34.06
C ARG A 679 23.83 42.44 35.12
N LEU A 680 22.63 42.57 35.70
CA LEU A 680 22.35 43.52 36.78
C LEU A 680 22.72 42.98 38.18
N GLY A 681 23.11 41.71 38.29
CA GLY A 681 23.43 41.08 39.58
C GLY A 681 22.21 40.75 40.45
N VAL A 682 21.00 40.66 39.87
CA VAL A 682 19.73 40.44 40.60
C VAL A 682 19.03 39.14 40.18
N LEU A 683 19.75 38.20 39.58
CA LEU A 683 19.20 36.94 39.07
C LEU A 683 18.52 36.12 40.16
N ASP A 684 19.18 35.96 41.30
CA ASP A 684 18.67 35.18 42.43
C ASP A 684 17.41 35.82 43.03
N ASN A 685 17.38 37.15 43.15
CA ASN A 685 16.21 37.88 43.61
C ASN A 685 15.02 37.71 42.66
N LEU A 686 15.24 37.77 41.34
CA LEU A 686 14.18 37.52 40.36
C LEU A 686 13.62 36.10 40.48
N ARG A 687 14.50 35.10 40.68
CA ARG A 687 14.08 33.70 40.87
C ARG A 687 13.25 33.53 42.14
N GLU A 688 13.67 34.13 43.25
CA GLU A 688 12.94 34.11 44.53
C GLU A 688 11.53 34.71 44.37
N GLU A 689 11.43 35.88 43.76
CA GLU A 689 10.17 36.56 43.50
C GLU A 689 9.24 35.75 42.58
N LEU A 690 9.78 35.16 41.51
CA LEU A 690 9.02 34.28 40.61
C LEU A 690 8.59 32.99 41.31
N SER A 691 9.43 32.41 42.16
CA SER A 691 9.09 31.21 42.93
C SER A 691 7.95 31.47 43.92
N ALA A 692 7.96 32.63 44.58
CA ALA A 692 6.95 32.98 45.58
C ALA A 692 5.59 33.32 44.95
N ARG A 693 5.57 33.97 43.77
CA ARG A 693 4.35 34.55 43.19
C ARG A 693 3.86 33.85 41.92
N LEU A 694 4.76 33.31 41.11
CA LEU A 694 4.47 32.70 39.80
C LEU A 694 5.21 31.36 39.61
N PRO A 695 5.11 30.39 40.55
CA PRO A 695 5.95 29.19 40.57
C PRO A 695 5.84 28.36 39.28
N THR A 696 4.65 28.26 38.70
CA THR A 696 4.43 27.55 37.43
C THR A 696 5.14 28.24 36.26
N HIS A 697 5.18 29.58 36.23
CA HIS A 697 5.88 30.33 35.18
C HIS A 697 7.38 30.16 35.32
N LEU A 698 7.91 30.19 36.55
CA LEU A 698 9.31 29.91 36.81
C LEU A 698 9.69 28.52 36.29
N GLN A 699 8.89 27.49 36.60
CA GLN A 699 9.13 26.13 36.13
C GLN A 699 9.13 26.02 34.60
N PHE A 700 8.19 26.68 33.92
CA PHE A 700 8.17 26.73 32.45
C PHE A 700 9.39 27.46 31.90
N ALA A 701 9.77 28.57 32.52
CA ALA A 701 10.86 29.41 32.07
C ALA A 701 12.21 28.71 32.25
N GLU A 702 12.50 28.14 33.42
CA GLU A 702 13.71 27.34 33.68
C GLU A 702 13.85 26.21 32.67
N LYS A 703 12.77 25.47 32.42
CA LYS A 703 12.75 24.38 31.45
C LYS A 703 12.96 24.86 30.02
N GLY A 704 12.27 25.92 29.60
CA GLY A 704 12.39 26.48 28.25
C GLY A 704 13.81 26.99 27.99
N VAL A 705 14.30 27.87 28.87
CA VAL A 705 15.61 28.53 28.78
C VAL A 705 16.75 27.50 28.76
N THR A 706 16.67 26.45 29.58
CA THR A 706 17.73 25.43 29.63
C THR A 706 17.68 24.44 28.48
N THR A 707 16.51 24.12 27.91
CA THR A 707 16.40 23.08 26.85
C THR A 707 16.48 23.62 25.42
N MET A 708 16.29 24.92 25.25
CA MET A 708 16.35 25.62 23.96
C MET A 708 17.73 25.73 23.31
N PRO A 709 18.87 25.93 24.01
CA PRO A 709 20.11 26.36 23.37
C PRO A 709 20.61 25.51 22.19
N PRO A 710 20.55 24.16 22.22
CA PRO A 710 20.94 23.32 21.07
C PRO A 710 20.07 23.49 19.81
N LYS A 711 18.95 24.23 19.92
CA LYS A 711 17.95 24.44 18.88
C LYS A 711 17.74 25.93 18.55
N ALA A 712 18.45 26.84 19.24
CA ALA A 712 18.30 28.29 19.11
C ALA A 712 18.35 28.75 17.64
N TYR A 713 19.34 28.27 16.88
CA TYR A 713 19.52 28.60 15.47
C TYR A 713 18.30 28.29 14.58
N ARG A 714 17.53 27.23 14.91
CA ARG A 714 16.31 26.87 14.17
C ARG A 714 15.17 27.80 14.54
N TRP A 715 15.10 28.16 15.81
CA TRP A 715 14.05 29.02 16.35
C TRP A 715 14.13 30.46 15.83
N VAL A 716 15.28 30.93 15.35
CA VAL A 716 15.37 32.23 14.66
C VAL A 716 14.39 32.29 13.49
N ARG A 717 14.51 31.39 12.52
CA ARG A 717 13.60 31.35 11.35
C ARG A 717 12.16 31.02 11.75
N GLU A 718 11.96 30.13 12.72
CA GLU A 718 10.60 29.83 13.20
C GLU A 718 9.93 31.04 13.87
N MET A 719 10.68 31.93 14.53
CA MET A 719 10.14 33.19 15.07
C MET A 719 9.83 34.20 13.97
N GLU A 720 10.61 34.22 12.88
CA GLU A 720 10.31 35.05 11.70
C GLU A 720 9.00 34.61 11.02
N GLU A 721 8.75 33.31 10.89
CA GLU A 721 7.47 32.77 10.37
C GLU A 721 6.28 33.10 11.29
N ILE A 722 6.48 33.02 12.62
CA ILE A 722 5.48 33.47 13.60
C ILE A 722 5.20 34.97 13.41
N SER A 723 6.25 35.79 13.27
CA SER A 723 6.12 37.22 13.01
C SER A 723 5.31 37.48 11.74
N LYS A 724 5.67 36.83 10.64
CA LYS A 724 5.00 36.93 9.35
C LYS A 724 3.52 36.61 9.48
N THR A 725 3.18 35.52 10.18
CA THR A 725 1.80 35.10 10.43
C THR A 725 0.99 36.14 11.19
N HIS A 726 1.52 36.64 12.32
CA HIS A 726 0.81 37.63 13.12
C HIS A 726 0.63 38.97 12.39
N SER A 727 1.57 39.33 11.51
CA SER A 727 1.46 40.54 10.70
C SER A 727 0.47 40.43 9.55
N GLU A 728 0.54 39.35 8.78
CA GLU A 728 -0.29 39.19 7.57
C GLU A 728 -1.73 38.78 7.91
N GLU A 729 -1.93 37.88 8.89
CA GLU A 729 -3.24 37.30 9.20
C GLU A 729 -3.88 37.96 10.44
N GLY A 730 -3.06 38.46 11.37
CA GLY A 730 -3.51 39.06 12.63
C GLY A 730 -3.56 40.59 12.67
N GLY A 731 -2.96 41.27 11.69
CA GLY A 731 -2.90 42.74 11.62
C GLY A 731 -1.93 43.41 12.62
N PHE A 732 -1.02 42.64 13.24
CA PHE A 732 -0.05 43.16 14.20
C PHE A 732 1.26 43.62 13.53
N GLY A 733 1.98 44.54 14.16
CA GLY A 733 3.36 44.85 13.74
C GLY A 733 4.32 43.65 13.93
N PRO A 734 5.40 43.53 13.12
CA PRO A 734 6.30 42.38 13.16
C PRO A 734 7.29 42.39 14.35
N GLU A 735 7.38 43.51 15.08
CA GLU A 735 8.50 43.80 15.98
C GLU A 735 8.60 42.82 17.14
N MET A 736 7.47 42.34 17.67
CA MET A 736 7.45 41.46 18.84
C MET A 736 8.20 40.16 18.58
N PHE A 737 7.86 39.48 17.48
CA PHE A 737 8.43 38.16 17.19
C PHE A 737 9.73 38.24 16.41
N LEU A 738 9.99 39.33 15.66
CA LEU A 738 11.36 39.64 15.20
C LEU A 738 12.30 39.95 16.37
N GLY A 739 11.83 40.65 17.40
CA GLY A 739 12.58 40.86 18.65
C GLY A 739 12.92 39.52 19.32
N ALA A 740 11.95 38.61 19.42
CA ALA A 740 12.18 37.26 19.93
C ALA A 740 13.16 36.45 19.05
N ALA A 741 13.12 36.60 17.71
CA ALA A 741 14.11 36.02 16.82
C ALA A 741 15.52 36.55 17.14
N GLY A 742 15.65 37.84 17.43
CA GLY A 742 16.88 38.48 17.89
C GLY A 742 17.43 37.89 19.20
N VAL A 743 16.56 37.54 20.15
CA VAL A 743 16.96 36.84 21.38
C VAL A 743 17.57 35.47 21.07
N TYR A 744 16.93 34.68 20.21
CA TYR A 744 17.48 33.38 19.82
C TYR A 744 18.77 33.50 19.01
N LYS A 745 18.89 34.57 18.21
CA LYS A 745 20.13 34.87 17.50
C LYS A 745 21.26 35.20 18.47
N ALA A 746 20.99 35.95 19.54
CA ALA A 746 21.99 36.20 20.59
C ALA A 746 22.44 34.92 21.30
N VAL A 747 21.53 33.97 21.52
CA VAL A 747 21.87 32.65 22.08
C VAL A 747 22.72 31.84 21.11
N GLU A 748 22.36 31.82 19.82
CA GLU A 748 23.15 31.17 18.76
C GLU A 748 24.57 31.76 18.67
N ASP A 749 24.71 33.08 18.75
CA ASP A 749 25.98 33.78 18.64
C ASP A 749 26.86 33.65 19.93
N SER A 750 26.34 33.02 20.98
CA SER A 750 27.05 32.76 22.25
C SER A 750 27.79 31.41 22.22
N PRO A 751 28.58 31.07 23.26
CA PRO A 751 29.18 29.73 23.40
C PRO A 751 28.15 28.59 23.32
N LEU A 752 26.88 28.88 23.62
CA LEU A 752 25.79 27.90 23.56
C LEU A 752 25.41 27.48 22.13
N GLY A 753 25.76 28.26 21.09
CA GLY A 753 25.48 27.90 19.70
C GLY A 753 26.19 26.63 19.22
N ALA A 754 27.29 26.27 19.88
CA ALA A 754 28.04 25.05 19.60
C ALA A 754 27.39 23.79 20.23
N GLU A 755 26.46 23.95 21.17
CA GLU A 755 25.86 22.86 21.93
C GLU A 755 24.98 21.96 21.04
N LYS A 756 25.06 20.64 21.24
CA LYS A 756 24.27 19.64 20.50
C LYS A 756 23.46 18.78 21.46
N ILE A 757 22.27 18.35 21.03
CA ILE A 757 21.40 17.45 21.82
C ILE A 757 22.18 16.19 22.23
N GLY A 758 22.16 15.85 23.51
CA GLY A 758 22.84 14.66 24.07
C GLY A 758 24.34 14.78 24.30
N LYS A 759 24.99 15.87 23.89
CA LYS A 759 26.44 16.11 24.08
C LYS A 759 26.72 17.45 24.76
N ARG A 760 25.82 17.86 25.65
CA ARG A 760 25.84 19.23 26.18
C ARG A 760 26.87 19.43 27.27
N LYS A 761 27.60 20.54 27.23
CA LYS A 761 28.59 20.94 28.25
C LYS A 761 28.19 22.21 29.00
N ARG A 762 27.47 23.12 28.33
CA ARG A 762 26.98 24.39 28.89
C ARG A 762 25.46 24.56 28.71
N GLY A 763 24.91 25.53 29.43
CA GLY A 763 23.51 25.95 29.42
C GLY A 763 22.55 24.92 30.05
N THR A 764 23.05 24.04 30.92
CA THR A 764 22.22 23.03 31.60
C THR A 764 21.44 23.59 32.78
N THR A 765 21.86 24.75 33.30
CA THR A 765 21.14 25.53 34.30
C THR A 765 20.80 26.91 33.73
N LEU A 766 19.84 27.58 34.34
CA LEU A 766 19.39 28.90 33.91
C LEU A 766 20.51 29.95 34.06
N GLU A 767 21.28 29.86 35.15
CA GLU A 767 22.43 30.71 35.45
C GLU A 767 23.49 30.59 34.35
N ASP A 768 23.79 29.35 33.95
CA ASP A 768 24.81 29.10 32.94
C ASP A 768 24.36 29.57 31.55
N VAL A 769 23.06 29.47 31.24
CA VAL A 769 22.51 30.06 30.02
C VAL A 769 22.69 31.58 30.04
N ALA A 770 22.27 32.25 31.10
CA ALA A 770 22.36 33.70 31.24
C ALA A 770 23.82 34.21 31.17
N ALA A 771 24.75 33.49 31.82
CA ALA A 771 26.17 33.80 31.81
C ALA A 771 26.78 33.62 30.40
N ALA A 772 26.48 32.52 29.71
CA ALA A 772 27.02 32.26 28.38
C ALA A 772 26.49 33.27 27.33
N VAL A 773 25.21 33.65 27.39
CA VAL A 773 24.68 34.71 26.50
C VAL A 773 25.37 36.05 26.78
N THR A 774 25.62 36.37 28.06
CA THR A 774 26.38 37.56 28.48
C THR A 774 27.80 37.57 27.90
N GLU A 775 28.50 36.44 27.98
CA GLU A 775 29.83 36.23 27.38
C GLU A 775 29.81 36.48 25.85
N GLY A 776 28.74 36.03 25.18
CA GLY A 776 28.51 36.29 23.75
C GLY A 776 28.44 37.79 23.43
N PHE A 777 27.70 38.57 24.22
CA PHE A 777 27.63 40.03 24.03
C PHE A 777 28.97 40.73 24.24
N GLU A 778 29.73 40.34 25.26
CA GLU A 778 31.04 40.92 25.55
C GLU A 778 32.07 40.61 24.45
N THR A 779 32.03 39.38 23.94
CA THR A 779 32.89 38.95 22.82
C THR A 779 32.56 39.73 21.54
N LYS A 780 31.28 40.00 21.28
CA LYS A 780 30.85 40.82 20.13
C LYS A 780 31.30 42.27 20.29
N LYS A 781 31.16 42.86 21.47
CA LYS A 781 31.62 44.23 21.76
C LYS A 781 33.13 44.39 21.51
N LYS A 782 33.95 43.46 22.01
CA LYS A 782 35.42 43.44 21.78
C LYS A 782 35.86 43.24 20.32
N LYS A 783 34.97 42.81 19.43
CA LYS A 783 35.24 42.69 17.97
C LYS A 783 34.82 43.94 17.19
N THR A 784 34.01 44.79 17.80
CA THR A 784 33.42 45.98 17.16
C THR A 784 34.10 47.27 17.64
N ASP A 785 34.65 47.22 18.86
CA ASP A 785 35.69 48.13 19.37
C ASP A 785 37.06 47.75 18.78
#